data_AF-A0A2N2WXA6-F1
#
_entry.id   AF-A0A2N2WXA6-F1
#
_cell.length_a   1.000
_cell.length_b   1.000
_cell.length_c   1.000
_cell.angle_alpha   90.00
_cell.angle_beta   90.00
_cell.angle_gamma   90.00
#
_symmetry.space_group_name_H-M   'P 1'
#
loop_
_entity.id
_entity.type
_entity.pdbx_description
1 polymer ?
#
loop_
_entity_poly.entity_id
_entity_poly.type
_entity_poly.pdbx_seq_one_letter_code
_entity_poly.pdbx_strand_id
1 'polypeptide(L)'
;MIKSKFFFSISPIKASLLHELKFSELFINLCMFAFGKIRLFYDSVYDFTRKESIRNIEYMKHVSFFCCAAIALLSIFVFFASCARMSAPAGGPKDEAPPVPLKSKPLNYSTNFSADKILVQFDEFIVLKNVNQELLVSPPLPKKPDIKLRGKNLLIRINNQLKDSTTYNFNFYNALADLNENNPLSNFQFEFSTGPEFDSLYVGGVLSNAFDYKTEPSLFVMMYEQFNDSIPRTQIPDYVAKTDAEGHFFITNLKNKPYYIFGLRDMNNNMKFDLPNEGIAFLDSAFSPGFKEITVIDTLKLLDFISPDLQDTVYRDSVVQYQELVTTIGDIRLFMFIEDYATQYFRQVYRPEREQLIFAFNLPVDENFKLTPLENVSNKDWFVKEPLLKNDSLIFWIKDSALFNSDSLFFSLSYTMKDSNQLDFVRTDTILAFFQPKEEASKSKAEQKKGGRFNLNVFANKEEETEVDSTPPPSELTFISNAKGQFDLNKPVELLARYPIANVQKEHIVFNKIVDDSLRSAVKFEIKNPEFKLRNYLLHFKVEEDEKYELIVNKGAFTDIYNNTNDSIKYTFTTRGTEYYSNIQMHIMGVVEPSLIQLMDEKELVLEERKIWSDTTLTYDFLQPKKYIFKLFFDLNQNDKWDTGNLKEMRQPEPVFYFPQEVETKGNWDMEYEWELFPVGPPKLKKDKKTSQGAASQPKFGTSSGRQ
;
A
#
# COMPACT_ATOMS: atom_id res chain seq x y z
N MET A 1 -23.59 32.39 -14.86
CA MET A 1 -24.91 31.81 -14.55
C MET A 1 -24.83 30.29 -14.65
N ILE A 2 -24.80 29.63 -13.48
CA ILE A 2 -25.19 28.26 -13.15
C ILE A 2 -25.01 27.19 -14.23
N LYS A 3 -24.04 26.29 -14.03
CA LYS A 3 -24.15 24.86 -14.35
C LYS A 3 -23.18 24.07 -13.46
N SER A 4 -23.68 23.66 -12.28
CA SER A 4 -23.07 22.59 -11.49
C SER A 4 -23.78 21.29 -11.83
N LYS A 5 -23.03 20.33 -12.39
CA LYS A 5 -23.36 18.91 -12.35
C LYS A 5 -22.67 18.33 -11.12
N PHE A 6 -23.44 17.94 -10.12
CA PHE A 6 -22.97 17.05 -9.07
C PHE A 6 -23.74 15.72 -9.18
N PHE A 7 -22.98 14.66 -9.41
CA PHE A 7 -23.35 13.29 -9.11
C PHE A 7 -23.43 13.14 -7.58
N PHE A 8 -24.50 12.53 -7.08
CA PHE A 8 -24.50 11.87 -5.77
C PHE A 8 -24.87 10.41 -5.96
N SER A 9 -23.94 9.56 -5.53
CA SER A 9 -24.09 8.14 -5.28
C SER A 9 -25.13 7.91 -4.17
N ILE A 10 -26.18 7.13 -4.47
CA ILE A 10 -27.12 6.57 -3.50
C ILE A 10 -26.88 5.05 -3.44
N SER A 11 -26.89 4.53 -2.21
CA SER A 11 -26.46 3.18 -1.78
C SER A 11 -27.38 2.04 -2.23
N PRO A 12 -26.91 0.77 -2.18
CA PRO A 12 -27.65 -0.40 -2.65
C PRO A 12 -28.60 -0.91 -1.57
N ILE A 13 -29.79 -0.30 -1.44
CA ILE A 13 -30.90 -0.84 -0.61
C ILE A 13 -32.23 -0.93 -1.40
N LYS A 14 -32.30 -0.49 -2.67
CA LYS A 14 -33.53 -0.54 -3.48
C LYS A 14 -33.66 -1.71 -4.46
N ALA A 15 -32.73 -2.68 -4.47
CA ALA A 15 -32.76 -3.79 -5.43
C ALA A 15 -33.60 -5.01 -5.00
N SER A 16 -33.83 -5.26 -3.70
CA SER A 16 -34.63 -6.42 -3.25
C SER A 16 -36.15 -6.16 -3.29
N LEU A 17 -36.60 -4.94 -3.00
CA LEU A 17 -38.03 -4.56 -3.01
C LEU A 17 -38.65 -4.53 -4.43
N LEU A 18 -37.85 -4.32 -5.47
CA LEU A 18 -38.31 -4.31 -6.87
C LEU A 18 -38.46 -5.72 -7.46
N HIS A 19 -37.85 -6.74 -6.85
CA HIS A 19 -37.96 -8.13 -7.31
C HIS A 19 -39.19 -8.84 -6.73
N GLU A 20 -39.63 -8.46 -5.53
CA GLU A 20 -40.85 -9.00 -4.89
C GLU A 20 -42.15 -8.42 -5.50
N LEU A 21 -42.15 -7.15 -5.92
CA LEU A 21 -43.32 -6.52 -6.57
C LEU A 21 -43.57 -7.04 -8.00
N LYS A 22 -42.54 -7.46 -8.74
CA LYS A 22 -42.70 -8.03 -10.09
C LYS A 22 -43.26 -9.46 -10.07
N PHE A 23 -43.03 -10.21 -8.99
CA PHE A 23 -43.54 -11.58 -8.86
C PHE A 23 -45.04 -11.62 -8.54
N SER A 24 -45.55 -10.66 -7.77
CA SER A 24 -46.98 -10.56 -7.45
C SER A 24 -47.82 -10.13 -8.65
N GLU A 25 -47.34 -9.18 -9.47
CA GLU A 25 -48.02 -8.80 -10.73
C GLU A 25 -48.04 -9.94 -11.76
N LEU A 26 -46.95 -10.73 -11.86
CA LEU A 26 -46.91 -11.89 -12.75
C LEU A 26 -47.93 -12.96 -12.32
N PHE A 27 -48.07 -13.18 -11.01
CA PHE A 27 -49.01 -14.16 -10.45
C PHE A 27 -50.48 -13.72 -10.63
N ILE A 28 -50.78 -12.44 -10.43
CA ILE A 28 -52.12 -11.87 -10.67
C ILE A 28 -52.50 -11.95 -12.16
N ASN A 29 -51.56 -11.64 -13.05
CA ASN A 29 -51.78 -11.78 -14.50
C ASN A 29 -51.96 -13.24 -14.94
N LEU A 30 -51.22 -14.19 -14.35
CA LEU A 30 -51.40 -15.62 -14.62
C LEU A 30 -52.79 -16.11 -14.16
N CYS A 31 -53.25 -15.67 -12.98
CA CYS A 31 -54.57 -15.99 -12.47
C CYS A 31 -55.67 -15.38 -13.35
N MET A 32 -55.53 -14.12 -13.78
CA MET A 32 -56.50 -13.47 -14.69
C MET A 32 -56.54 -14.16 -16.07
N PHE A 33 -55.40 -14.63 -16.58
CA PHE A 33 -55.33 -15.40 -17.83
C PHE A 33 -55.97 -16.79 -17.70
N ALA A 34 -55.77 -17.46 -16.55
CA ALA A 34 -56.43 -18.72 -16.23
C ALA A 34 -57.96 -18.56 -16.09
N PHE A 35 -58.43 -17.52 -15.42
CA PHE A 35 -59.87 -17.20 -15.32
C PHE A 35 -60.49 -16.85 -16.67
N GLY A 36 -59.77 -16.12 -17.54
CA GLY A 36 -60.20 -15.83 -18.91
C GLY A 36 -60.35 -17.07 -19.78
N LYS A 37 -59.42 -18.04 -19.66
CA LYS A 37 -59.50 -19.33 -20.39
C LYS A 37 -60.58 -20.26 -19.83
N ILE A 38 -60.83 -20.25 -18.53
CA ILE A 38 -61.94 -21.01 -17.91
C ILE A 38 -63.30 -20.48 -18.40
N ARG A 39 -63.45 -19.16 -18.59
CA ARG A 39 -64.67 -18.55 -19.12
C ARG A 39 -64.92 -18.92 -20.59
N LEU A 40 -63.89 -18.92 -21.43
CA LEU A 40 -63.97 -19.37 -22.83
C LEU A 40 -64.28 -20.87 -22.94
N PHE A 41 -63.79 -21.69 -22.01
CA PHE A 41 -64.14 -23.12 -21.93
C PHE A 41 -65.60 -23.31 -21.48
N TYR A 42 -66.07 -22.52 -20.51
CA TYR A 42 -67.46 -22.57 -20.04
C TYR A 42 -68.44 -22.15 -21.13
N ASP A 43 -68.16 -21.08 -21.88
CA ASP A 43 -68.99 -20.63 -23.00
C ASP A 43 -68.96 -21.63 -24.17
N SER A 44 -67.81 -22.26 -24.46
CA SER A 44 -67.70 -23.34 -25.45
C SER A 44 -68.46 -24.61 -25.04
N VAL A 45 -68.54 -24.93 -23.75
CA VAL A 45 -69.31 -26.06 -23.24
C VAL A 45 -70.81 -25.71 -23.20
N TYR A 46 -71.18 -24.46 -22.94
CA TYR A 46 -72.56 -24.00 -22.94
C TYR A 46 -73.17 -24.03 -24.35
N ASP A 47 -72.43 -23.58 -25.38
CA ASP A 47 -72.90 -23.59 -26.78
C ASP A 47 -72.96 -24.99 -27.41
N PHE A 48 -72.14 -25.94 -26.92
CA PHE A 48 -72.19 -27.33 -27.36
C PHE A 48 -73.47 -28.06 -26.91
N THR A 49 -74.17 -27.56 -25.88
CA THR A 49 -75.36 -28.22 -25.32
C THR A 49 -76.69 -27.87 -26.01
N ARG A 50 -76.67 -27.06 -27.08
CA ARG A 50 -77.89 -26.70 -27.83
C ARG A 50 -78.24 -27.63 -29.00
N LYS A 51 -77.48 -28.71 -29.22
CA LYS A 51 -77.79 -29.74 -30.23
C LYS A 51 -77.74 -31.15 -29.63
N GLU A 52 -78.89 -31.82 -29.73
CA GLU A 52 -79.11 -33.28 -29.66
C GLU A 52 -79.14 -34.01 -28.30
N SER A 53 -80.39 -34.33 -27.92
CA SER A 53 -80.94 -35.55 -27.28
C SER A 53 -80.33 -36.15 -26.00
N ILE A 54 -81.10 -36.00 -24.90
CA ILE A 54 -81.55 -36.99 -23.89
C ILE A 54 -80.71 -38.29 -23.75
N ARG A 55 -79.41 -38.17 -23.41
CA ARG A 55 -78.64 -39.30 -22.86
C ARG A 55 -77.55 -38.94 -21.83
N ASN A 56 -77.52 -37.70 -21.34
CA ASN A 56 -76.40 -37.17 -20.52
C ASN A 56 -76.77 -36.74 -19.07
N ILE A 57 -77.98 -37.02 -18.57
CA ILE A 57 -78.37 -36.62 -17.20
C ILE A 57 -77.73 -37.49 -16.11
N GLU A 58 -77.51 -38.78 -16.36
CA GLU A 58 -76.78 -39.65 -15.41
C GLU A 58 -75.27 -39.37 -15.38
N TYR A 59 -74.69 -39.07 -16.54
CA TYR A 59 -73.25 -38.74 -16.64
C TYR A 59 -72.91 -37.43 -15.90
N MET A 60 -73.79 -36.44 -15.98
CA MET A 60 -73.64 -35.16 -15.26
C MET A 60 -73.71 -35.29 -13.73
N LYS A 61 -74.47 -36.26 -13.20
CA LYS A 61 -74.51 -36.54 -11.76
C LYS A 61 -73.19 -37.17 -11.27
N HIS A 62 -72.61 -38.07 -12.05
CA HIS A 62 -71.31 -38.66 -11.71
C HIS A 62 -70.17 -37.63 -11.82
N VAL A 63 -70.14 -36.80 -12.86
CA VAL A 63 -69.13 -35.74 -13.01
C VAL A 63 -69.24 -34.68 -11.89
N SER A 64 -70.46 -34.28 -11.52
CA SER A 64 -70.69 -33.36 -10.39
C SER A 64 -70.26 -33.98 -9.04
N PHE A 65 -70.56 -35.25 -8.81
CA PHE A 65 -70.14 -35.98 -7.60
C PHE A 65 -68.61 -36.11 -7.51
N PHE A 66 -67.94 -36.45 -8.61
CA PHE A 66 -66.47 -36.53 -8.66
C PHE A 66 -65.80 -35.16 -8.50
N CYS A 67 -66.36 -34.08 -9.05
CA CYS A 67 -65.88 -32.72 -8.82
C CYS A 67 -66.03 -32.29 -7.35
N CYS A 68 -67.19 -32.54 -6.74
CA CYS A 68 -67.41 -32.23 -5.32
C CYS A 68 -66.50 -33.06 -4.41
N ALA A 69 -66.28 -34.34 -4.71
CA ALA A 69 -65.34 -35.19 -3.97
C ALA A 69 -63.88 -34.73 -4.14
N ALA A 70 -63.48 -34.31 -5.33
CA ALA A 70 -62.15 -33.75 -5.58
C ALA A 70 -61.93 -32.41 -4.86
N ILE A 71 -62.94 -31.53 -4.82
CA ILE A 71 -62.89 -30.27 -4.08
C ILE A 71 -62.86 -30.53 -2.57
N ALA A 72 -63.59 -31.53 -2.07
CA ALA A 72 -63.55 -31.94 -0.66
C ALA A 72 -62.18 -32.53 -0.28
N LEU A 73 -61.58 -33.37 -1.13
CA LEU A 73 -60.23 -33.90 -0.93
C LEU A 73 -59.15 -32.82 -1.00
N LEU A 74 -59.28 -31.85 -1.92
CA LEU A 74 -58.36 -30.72 -2.04
C LEU A 74 -58.44 -29.78 -0.82
N SER A 75 -59.65 -29.53 -0.32
CA SER A 75 -59.86 -28.70 0.87
C SER A 75 -59.34 -29.39 2.14
N ILE A 76 -59.52 -30.70 2.28
CA ILE A 76 -58.90 -31.49 3.35
C ILE A 76 -57.36 -31.45 3.26
N PHE A 77 -56.78 -31.54 2.07
CA PHE A 77 -55.33 -31.45 1.87
C PHE A 77 -54.77 -30.06 2.25
N VAL A 78 -55.50 -28.97 1.94
CA VAL A 78 -55.13 -27.61 2.34
C VAL A 78 -55.21 -27.41 3.86
N PHE A 79 -56.19 -28.03 4.54
CA PHE A 79 -56.31 -27.97 6.00
C PHE A 79 -55.17 -28.71 6.72
N PHE A 80 -54.64 -29.81 6.18
CA PHE A 80 -53.49 -30.51 6.75
C PHE A 80 -52.12 -29.89 6.38
N ALA A 81 -52.05 -29.09 5.31
CA ALA A 81 -50.85 -28.30 4.97
C ALA A 81 -50.67 -27.05 5.86
N SER A 82 -51.70 -26.68 6.64
CA SER A 82 -51.68 -25.56 7.60
C SER A 82 -51.27 -26.00 9.02
N CYS A 83 -50.39 -26.99 9.15
CA CYS A 83 -49.67 -27.19 10.40
C CYS A 83 -48.63 -26.07 10.59
N ALA A 84 -48.63 -25.51 11.79
CA ALA A 84 -47.84 -24.38 12.24
C ALA A 84 -46.39 -24.39 11.73
N ARG A 85 -46.02 -23.31 11.04
CA ARG A 85 -44.61 -23.00 10.75
C ARG A 85 -43.95 -22.69 12.09
N MET A 86 -43.10 -23.58 12.63
CA MET A 86 -42.21 -23.24 13.73
C MET A 86 -41.27 -22.13 13.23
N SER A 87 -41.63 -20.87 13.41
CA SER A 87 -40.66 -19.79 13.37
C SER A 87 -39.82 -19.92 14.63
N ALA A 88 -38.49 -20.00 14.49
CA ALA A 88 -37.60 -19.89 15.64
C ALA A 88 -37.96 -18.63 16.44
N PRO A 89 -37.93 -18.67 17.79
CA PRO A 89 -38.14 -17.47 18.59
C PRO A 89 -37.22 -16.37 18.05
N ALA A 90 -37.75 -15.17 17.84
CA ALA A 90 -36.92 -14.03 17.48
C ALA A 90 -35.86 -13.89 18.58
N GLY A 91 -34.59 -14.05 18.21
CA GLY A 91 -33.47 -13.89 19.13
C GLY A 91 -33.53 -12.51 19.79
N GLY A 92 -33.01 -12.41 21.01
CA GLY A 92 -32.88 -11.11 21.70
C GLY A 92 -32.04 -10.12 20.86
N PRO A 93 -32.03 -8.84 21.26
CA PRO A 93 -31.09 -7.89 20.66
C PRO A 93 -29.68 -8.45 20.75
N LYS A 94 -28.90 -8.30 19.67
CA LYS A 94 -27.51 -8.74 19.62
C LYS A 94 -26.73 -8.06 20.76
N ASP A 95 -25.94 -8.83 21.49
CA ASP A 95 -25.01 -8.27 22.46
C ASP A 95 -23.80 -7.63 21.75
N GLU A 96 -23.45 -6.42 22.17
CA GLU A 96 -22.31 -5.66 21.66
C GLU A 96 -21.27 -5.39 22.75
N ALA A 97 -21.54 -5.78 24.01
CA ALA A 97 -20.63 -5.60 25.12
C ALA A 97 -19.52 -6.67 25.10
N PRO A 98 -18.27 -6.30 25.44
CA PRO A 98 -17.21 -7.27 25.68
C PRO A 98 -17.29 -7.86 27.11
N PRO A 99 -16.64 -9.02 27.35
CA PRO A 99 -16.65 -9.67 28.66
C PRO A 99 -15.92 -8.85 29.72
N VAL A 100 -16.42 -8.85 30.96
CA VAL A 100 -15.88 -8.04 32.05
C VAL A 100 -15.20 -8.91 33.11
N PRO A 101 -13.93 -8.64 33.47
CA PRO A 101 -13.26 -9.33 34.56
C PRO A 101 -13.86 -8.92 35.91
N LEU A 102 -14.42 -9.87 36.66
CA LEU A 102 -15.07 -9.63 37.96
C LEU A 102 -14.11 -9.76 39.13
N LYS A 103 -13.28 -10.80 39.14
CA LYS A 103 -12.39 -11.14 40.25
C LYS A 103 -11.12 -11.79 39.74
N SER A 104 -10.03 -11.63 40.48
CA SER A 104 -8.79 -12.34 40.22
C SER A 104 -8.12 -12.82 41.50
N LYS A 105 -7.38 -13.93 41.38
CA LYS A 105 -6.52 -14.46 42.43
C LYS A 105 -5.16 -14.87 41.85
N PRO A 106 -4.04 -14.24 42.26
CA PRO A 106 -3.95 -13.01 43.08
C PRO A 106 -4.68 -11.81 42.47
N LEU A 107 -4.88 -10.75 43.26
CA LEU A 107 -5.52 -9.52 42.77
C LEU A 107 -4.66 -8.86 41.67
N ASN A 108 -5.33 -8.26 40.69
CA ASN A 108 -4.65 -7.41 39.71
C ASN A 108 -4.02 -6.21 40.45
N TYR A 109 -2.87 -5.74 39.99
CA TYR A 109 -2.05 -4.69 40.62
C TYR A 109 -1.53 -5.06 42.02
N SER A 110 -1.31 -6.36 42.29
CA SER A 110 -0.70 -6.80 43.56
C SER A 110 0.81 -6.58 43.60
N THR A 111 1.34 -6.30 44.80
CA THR A 111 2.79 -6.25 45.08
C THR A 111 3.23 -7.51 45.84
N ASN A 112 4.56 -7.72 45.93
CA ASN A 112 5.16 -8.90 46.54
C ASN A 112 4.60 -10.22 45.97
N PHE A 113 4.37 -10.24 44.66
CA PHE A 113 3.78 -11.37 43.97
C PHE A 113 4.72 -12.58 43.96
N SER A 114 4.20 -13.73 44.37
CA SER A 114 4.95 -14.99 44.50
C SER A 114 4.19 -16.23 43.96
N ALA A 115 3.02 -16.03 43.36
CA ALA A 115 2.20 -17.14 42.86
C ALA A 115 2.70 -17.65 41.50
N ASP A 116 2.53 -18.95 41.22
CA ASP A 116 2.83 -19.54 39.90
C ASP A 116 1.62 -19.55 38.95
N LYS A 117 0.45 -19.18 39.47
CA LYS A 117 -0.85 -19.26 38.79
C LYS A 117 -1.68 -18.02 39.07
N ILE A 118 -2.29 -17.49 38.02
CA ILE A 118 -3.27 -16.41 38.07
C ILE A 118 -4.59 -16.96 37.56
N LEU A 119 -5.65 -16.76 38.35
CA LEU A 119 -7.02 -17.09 37.98
C LEU A 119 -7.81 -15.79 37.86
N VAL A 120 -8.38 -15.53 36.68
CA VAL A 120 -9.28 -14.39 36.43
C VAL A 120 -10.67 -14.93 36.10
N GLN A 121 -11.69 -14.46 36.81
CA GLN A 121 -13.08 -14.83 36.61
C GLN A 121 -13.82 -13.69 35.90
N PHE A 122 -14.54 -14.03 34.84
CA PHE A 122 -15.37 -13.13 34.04
C PHE A 122 -16.85 -13.28 34.38
N ASP A 123 -17.64 -12.28 34.03
CA ASP A 123 -19.11 -12.28 34.14
C ASP A 123 -19.78 -13.23 33.12
N GLU A 124 -19.14 -13.49 31.99
CA GLU A 124 -19.63 -14.37 30.93
C GLU A 124 -18.60 -15.42 30.44
N PHE A 125 -19.01 -16.25 29.48
CA PHE A 125 -18.14 -17.25 28.88
C PHE A 125 -17.25 -16.61 27.81
N ILE A 126 -15.96 -16.88 27.88
CA ILE A 126 -14.95 -16.28 27.01
C ILE A 126 -14.31 -17.32 26.08
N VAL A 127 -13.74 -16.83 24.98
CA VAL A 127 -12.92 -17.60 24.03
C VAL A 127 -11.56 -16.95 23.84
N LEU A 128 -10.55 -17.78 23.51
CA LEU A 128 -9.21 -17.32 23.15
C LEU A 128 -9.08 -17.25 21.63
N LYS A 129 -8.72 -16.09 21.10
CA LYS A 129 -8.38 -15.86 19.70
C LYS A 129 -6.89 -15.60 19.57
N ASN A 130 -6.20 -16.41 18.77
CA ASN A 130 -4.78 -16.20 18.44
C ASN A 130 -3.86 -15.87 19.62
N VAL A 131 -4.11 -16.45 20.81
CA VAL A 131 -3.41 -16.08 22.06
C VAL A 131 -1.89 -16.15 21.95
N ASN A 132 -1.37 -17.09 21.16
CA ASN A 132 0.09 -17.24 20.97
C ASN A 132 0.74 -16.06 20.23
N GLN A 133 -0.03 -15.36 19.40
CA GLN A 133 0.37 -14.20 18.62
C GLN A 133 0.02 -12.92 19.37
N GLU A 134 -1.18 -12.83 19.95
CA GLU A 134 -1.71 -11.63 20.59
C GLU A 134 -1.09 -11.38 21.97
N LEU A 135 -1.02 -12.39 22.86
CA LEU A 135 -0.52 -12.23 24.22
C LEU A 135 0.94 -11.75 24.23
N LEU A 136 1.17 -10.61 24.87
CA LEU A 136 2.48 -10.05 25.11
C LEU A 136 2.71 -9.92 26.61
N VAL A 137 3.90 -10.31 27.07
CA VAL A 137 4.32 -10.13 28.45
C VAL A 137 5.51 -9.19 28.47
N SER A 138 5.45 -8.14 29.29
CA SER A 138 6.52 -7.16 29.47
C SER A 138 6.85 -7.04 30.96
N PRO A 139 8.10 -7.29 31.40
CA PRO A 139 9.23 -7.84 30.64
C PRO A 139 8.96 -9.21 29.98
N PRO A 140 9.55 -9.50 28.80
CA PRO A 140 9.43 -10.80 28.16
C PRO A 140 9.89 -11.96 29.03
N LEU A 141 9.18 -13.08 28.93
CA LEU A 141 9.55 -14.34 29.59
C LEU A 141 10.30 -15.26 28.61
N PRO A 142 11.42 -15.90 29.02
CA PRO A 142 12.14 -16.86 28.18
C PRO A 142 11.30 -18.02 27.62
N LYS A 143 10.18 -18.34 28.26
CA LYS A 143 9.23 -19.38 27.85
C LYS A 143 7.82 -18.84 28.09
N LYS A 144 6.96 -19.01 27.09
CA LYS A 144 5.59 -18.49 27.13
C LYS A 144 4.77 -19.11 28.27
N PRO A 145 3.88 -18.33 28.91
CA PRO A 145 2.95 -18.86 29.91
C PRO A 145 1.94 -19.83 29.29
N ASP A 146 1.43 -20.78 30.08
CA ASP A 146 0.37 -21.71 29.67
C ASP A 146 -1.00 -21.10 29.99
N ILE A 147 -1.79 -20.80 28.95
CA ILE A 147 -3.09 -20.14 29.05
C ILE A 147 -4.20 -21.16 28.80
N LYS A 148 -5.12 -21.28 29.76
CA LYS A 148 -6.24 -22.22 29.70
C LYS A 148 -7.55 -21.58 30.09
N LEU A 149 -8.62 -21.94 29.39
CA LEU A 149 -9.98 -21.57 29.75
C LEU A 149 -10.69 -22.70 30.49
N ARG A 150 -11.47 -22.34 31.52
CA ARG A 150 -12.37 -23.26 32.25
C ARG A 150 -13.68 -22.54 32.58
N GLY A 151 -14.64 -22.66 31.66
CA GLY A 151 -15.91 -21.92 31.76
C GLY A 151 -15.65 -20.41 31.69
N LYS A 152 -16.10 -19.67 32.72
CA LYS A 152 -15.87 -18.22 32.86
C LYS A 152 -14.50 -17.84 33.45
N ASN A 153 -13.58 -18.80 33.58
CA ASN A 153 -12.28 -18.57 34.20
C ASN A 153 -11.14 -18.68 33.19
N LEU A 154 -10.27 -17.67 33.20
CA LEU A 154 -8.97 -17.65 32.56
C LEU A 154 -7.90 -18.07 33.58
N LEU A 155 -7.17 -19.15 33.27
CA LEU A 155 -6.05 -19.63 34.06
C LEU A 155 -4.75 -19.36 33.31
N ILE A 156 -3.87 -18.58 33.92
CA ILE A 156 -2.53 -18.26 33.42
C ILE A 156 -1.53 -18.98 34.33
N ARG A 157 -0.69 -19.85 33.76
CA ARG A 157 0.40 -20.51 34.49
C ARG A 157 1.74 -19.95 34.04
N ILE A 158 2.48 -19.41 34.99
CA ILE A 158 3.81 -18.86 34.76
C ILE A 158 4.81 -20.01 34.92
N ASN A 159 5.47 -20.39 33.83
CA ASN A 159 6.37 -21.56 33.80
C ASN A 159 7.85 -21.19 33.97
N ASN A 160 8.12 -20.02 34.56
CA ASN A 160 9.43 -19.37 34.58
C ASN A 160 9.68 -18.73 35.95
N GLN A 161 10.95 -18.59 36.32
CA GLN A 161 11.35 -17.73 37.43
C GLN A 161 11.21 -16.26 37.02
N LEU A 162 10.49 -15.48 37.82
CA LEU A 162 10.31 -14.05 37.62
C LEU A 162 11.53 -13.28 38.12
N LYS A 163 11.87 -12.17 37.47
CA LYS A 163 12.88 -11.23 37.95
C LYS A 163 12.39 -10.63 39.28
N ASP A 164 13.30 -10.49 40.24
CA ASP A 164 12.99 -9.88 41.52
C ASP A 164 12.71 -8.37 41.37
N SER A 165 11.91 -7.80 42.27
CA SER A 165 11.60 -6.37 42.32
C SER A 165 11.24 -5.77 40.95
N THR A 166 10.36 -6.44 40.20
CA THR A 166 10.02 -6.11 38.81
C THR A 166 8.51 -6.16 38.60
N THR A 167 7.95 -5.12 37.99
CA THR A 167 6.55 -5.13 37.55
C THR A 167 6.41 -5.88 36.22
N TYR A 168 5.49 -6.83 36.16
CA TYR A 168 5.11 -7.57 34.97
C TYR A 168 3.73 -7.13 34.49
N ASN A 169 3.59 -6.95 33.18
CA ASN A 169 2.33 -6.68 32.49
C ASN A 169 2.04 -7.82 31.50
N PHE A 170 0.91 -8.51 31.69
CA PHE A 170 0.37 -9.50 30.76
C PHE A 170 -0.74 -8.84 29.94
N ASN A 171 -0.40 -8.37 28.74
CA ASN A 171 -1.32 -7.70 27.84
C ASN A 171 -1.90 -8.69 26.82
N PHE A 172 -3.22 -8.87 26.88
CA PHE A 172 -3.95 -9.79 26.01
C PHE A 172 -4.38 -9.17 24.68
N TYR A 173 -4.19 -7.86 24.44
CA TYR A 173 -4.61 -7.17 23.22
C TYR A 173 -6.03 -7.61 22.78
N ASN A 174 -6.20 -8.27 21.63
CA ASN A 174 -7.50 -8.76 21.15
C ASN A 174 -7.69 -10.28 21.33
N ALA A 175 -6.93 -10.91 22.24
CA ALA A 175 -6.93 -12.36 22.43
C ALA A 175 -8.16 -12.91 23.14
N LEU A 176 -8.91 -12.07 23.85
CA LEU A 176 -10.08 -12.46 24.61
C LEU A 176 -11.32 -11.91 23.92
N ALA A 177 -12.36 -12.73 23.79
CA ALA A 177 -13.67 -12.32 23.30
C ALA A 177 -14.77 -13.09 24.01
N ASP A 178 -16.01 -12.62 23.95
CA ASP A 178 -17.15 -13.43 24.38
C ASP A 178 -17.36 -14.65 23.44
N LEU A 179 -18.05 -15.67 23.96
CA LEU A 179 -18.30 -16.93 23.25
C LEU A 179 -19.40 -16.83 22.17
N ASN A 180 -20.38 -15.94 22.33
CA ASN A 180 -21.62 -15.92 21.55
C ASN A 180 -21.52 -14.98 20.33
N GLU A 181 -21.29 -13.69 20.56
CA GLU A 181 -21.22 -12.59 19.58
C GLU A 181 -19.80 -12.23 19.16
N ASN A 182 -18.78 -12.80 19.80
CA ASN A 182 -17.37 -12.65 19.45
C ASN A 182 -16.78 -11.23 19.62
N ASN A 183 -17.42 -10.39 20.42
CA ASN A 183 -17.00 -9.06 20.86
C ASN A 183 -15.64 -9.16 21.59
N PRO A 184 -14.57 -8.57 21.04
CA PRO A 184 -13.25 -8.64 21.64
C PRO A 184 -13.14 -7.75 22.88
N LEU A 185 -12.53 -8.27 23.94
CA LEU A 185 -12.06 -7.49 25.08
C LEU A 185 -10.66 -6.95 24.76
N SER A 186 -10.64 -5.79 24.10
CA SER A 186 -9.41 -5.14 23.68
C SER A 186 -8.58 -4.61 24.87
N ASN A 187 -7.27 -4.84 24.83
CA ASN A 187 -6.27 -4.30 25.75
C ASN A 187 -6.49 -4.68 27.23
N PHE A 188 -7.04 -5.87 27.51
CA PHE A 188 -7.05 -6.39 28.89
C PHE A 188 -5.62 -6.65 29.37
N GLN A 189 -5.25 -6.03 30.48
CA GLN A 189 -3.94 -6.14 31.10
C GLN A 189 -4.06 -6.72 32.51
N PHE A 190 -3.18 -7.68 32.82
CA PHE A 190 -2.99 -8.18 34.18
C PHE A 190 -1.58 -7.83 34.64
N GLU A 191 -1.49 -6.99 35.66
CA GLU A 191 -0.26 -6.41 36.16
C GLU A 191 0.00 -6.80 37.61
N PHE A 192 1.27 -7.00 37.96
CA PHE A 192 1.70 -7.24 39.33
C PHE A 192 3.19 -6.93 39.49
N SER A 193 3.64 -6.67 40.72
CA SER A 193 5.05 -6.53 41.05
C SER A 193 5.53 -7.66 41.94
N THR A 194 6.72 -8.20 41.63
CA THR A 194 7.39 -9.18 42.50
C THR A 194 8.00 -8.53 43.75
N GLY A 195 8.22 -7.21 43.74
CA GLY A 195 8.72 -6.44 44.87
C GLY A 195 7.65 -5.64 45.62
N PRO A 196 8.07 -4.81 46.59
CA PRO A 196 7.15 -3.99 47.38
C PRO A 196 6.62 -2.77 46.62
N GLU A 197 7.32 -2.32 45.59
CA GLU A 197 7.00 -1.13 44.79
C GLU A 197 6.41 -1.50 43.44
N PHE A 198 5.64 -0.59 42.85
CA PHE A 198 5.03 -0.75 41.55
C PHE A 198 5.58 0.30 40.58
N ASP A 199 6.31 -0.17 39.56
CA ASP A 199 6.81 0.69 38.48
C ASP A 199 5.63 1.33 37.72
N SER A 200 5.61 2.67 37.64
CA SER A 200 4.46 3.44 37.11
C SER A 200 4.78 4.32 35.90
N LEU A 201 6.06 4.48 35.55
CA LEU A 201 6.43 5.28 34.37
C LEU A 201 5.99 4.58 33.09
N TYR A 202 5.70 5.38 32.07
CA TYR A 202 5.31 4.90 30.77
C TYR A 202 5.87 5.81 29.67
N VAL A 203 5.93 5.28 28.46
CA VAL A 203 6.41 5.98 27.26
C VAL A 203 5.51 5.63 26.10
N GLY A 204 5.10 6.66 25.35
CA GLY A 204 4.34 6.49 24.12
C GLY A 204 5.12 7.02 22.92
N GLY A 205 4.63 6.75 21.72
CA GLY A 205 5.23 7.25 20.50
C GLY A 205 4.56 6.69 19.26
N VAL A 206 5.12 7.00 18.10
CA VAL A 206 4.69 6.50 16.79
C VAL A 206 5.86 5.83 16.10
N LEU A 207 5.61 4.65 15.55
CA LEU A 207 6.53 3.93 14.68
C LEU A 207 5.94 3.88 13.28
N SER A 208 6.68 4.41 12.30
CA SER A 208 6.28 4.47 10.90
C SER A 208 7.44 4.09 9.98
N ASN A 209 7.15 3.69 8.75
CA ASN A 209 8.18 3.42 7.75
C ASN A 209 8.95 4.72 7.39
N ALA A 210 10.28 4.65 7.33
CA ALA A 210 11.15 5.79 7.03
C ALA A 210 10.97 6.36 5.62
N PHE A 211 10.59 5.52 4.64
CA PHE A 211 10.52 5.91 3.24
C PHE A 211 9.17 6.55 2.85
N ASP A 212 8.07 6.03 3.39
CA ASP A 212 6.71 6.41 2.96
C ASP A 212 5.77 6.75 4.12
N TYR A 213 6.26 6.74 5.36
CA TYR A 213 5.50 7.03 6.57
C TYR A 213 4.29 6.12 6.83
N LYS A 214 4.17 5.00 6.10
CA LYS A 214 3.10 4.03 6.37
C LYS A 214 3.32 3.37 7.73
N THR A 215 2.22 3.18 8.46
CA THR A 215 2.19 2.54 9.77
C THR A 215 1.66 1.12 9.66
N GLU A 216 2.09 0.25 10.57
CA GLU A 216 1.65 -1.14 10.61
C GLU A 216 1.33 -1.54 12.06
N PRO A 217 0.25 -2.29 12.30
CA PRO A 217 -0.04 -2.86 13.61
C PRO A 217 0.91 -4.00 13.95
N SER A 218 1.00 -4.30 15.25
CA SER A 218 1.71 -5.46 15.78
C SER A 218 3.23 -5.48 15.54
N LEU A 219 3.86 -4.34 15.25
CA LEU A 219 5.31 -4.21 15.25
C LEU A 219 5.81 -4.14 16.69
N PHE A 220 6.94 -4.78 16.99
CA PHE A 220 7.51 -4.74 18.32
C PHE A 220 8.21 -3.42 18.58
N VAL A 221 7.99 -2.85 19.75
CA VAL A 221 8.79 -1.75 20.29
C VAL A 221 9.49 -2.25 21.55
N MET A 222 10.80 -2.23 21.50
CA MET A 222 11.71 -2.91 22.39
C MET A 222 12.55 -1.90 23.14
N MET A 223 12.65 -2.02 24.47
CA MET A 223 13.53 -1.19 25.28
C MET A 223 14.57 -2.04 26.01
N TYR A 224 15.78 -1.50 26.08
CA TYR A 224 16.93 -2.13 26.74
C TYR A 224 17.54 -1.18 27.76
N GLU A 225 17.92 -1.72 28.91
CA GLU A 225 18.52 -0.96 30.02
C GLU A 225 20.01 -0.66 29.82
N GLN A 226 20.68 -1.47 29.00
CA GLN A 226 22.10 -1.35 28.68
C GLN A 226 22.26 -1.28 27.16
N PHE A 227 23.35 -0.68 26.69
CA PHE A 227 23.69 -0.66 25.26
C PHE A 227 24.98 -1.40 24.97
N ASN A 228 24.93 -2.21 23.92
CA ASN A 228 26.07 -2.70 23.17
C ASN A 228 25.65 -2.77 21.69
N ASP A 229 26.61 -2.69 20.78
CA ASP A 229 26.37 -2.57 19.34
C ASP A 229 25.60 -3.74 18.71
N SER A 230 25.45 -4.86 19.43
CA SER A 230 24.82 -6.10 18.94
C SER A 230 23.54 -6.48 19.71
N ILE A 231 23.04 -5.63 20.61
CA ILE A 231 21.91 -5.97 21.49
C ILE A 231 20.68 -6.45 20.71
N PRO A 232 20.15 -5.69 19.73
CA PRO A 232 18.90 -6.07 19.07
C PRO A 232 19.00 -7.42 18.35
N ARG A 233 20.21 -7.85 17.99
CA ARG A 233 20.47 -9.11 17.27
C ARG A 233 20.68 -10.30 18.21
N THR A 234 21.13 -10.06 19.44
CA THR A 234 21.62 -11.12 20.33
C THR A 234 20.72 -11.37 21.53
N GLN A 235 20.08 -10.32 22.06
CA GLN A 235 19.32 -10.35 23.30
C GLN A 235 17.84 -10.03 23.06
N ILE A 236 16.97 -10.58 23.90
CA ILE A 236 15.57 -10.17 23.98
C ILE A 236 15.45 -8.89 24.82
N PRO A 237 14.43 -8.06 24.62
CA PRO A 237 14.32 -6.78 25.32
C PRO A 237 13.97 -6.89 26.80
N ASP A 238 14.29 -5.85 27.56
CA ASP A 238 13.89 -5.72 28.96
C ASP A 238 12.43 -5.31 29.09
N TYR A 239 11.93 -4.48 28.16
CA TYR A 239 10.52 -4.12 28.05
C TYR A 239 10.07 -4.18 26.60
N VAL A 240 8.83 -4.58 26.37
CA VAL A 240 8.27 -4.72 25.02
C VAL A 240 6.82 -4.24 24.96
N ALA A 241 6.46 -3.60 23.85
CA ALA A 241 5.08 -3.34 23.46
C ALA A 241 4.89 -3.64 21.97
N LYS A 242 3.64 -3.54 21.51
CA LYS A 242 3.28 -3.57 20.11
C LYS A 242 2.62 -2.28 19.66
N THR A 243 2.75 -1.99 18.37
CA THR A 243 2.03 -0.90 17.71
C THR A 243 0.56 -1.23 17.45
N ASP A 244 -0.30 -0.21 17.45
CA ASP A 244 -1.65 -0.26 16.89
C ASP A 244 -1.65 -0.02 15.36
N ALA A 245 -2.84 0.02 14.74
CA ALA A 245 -2.98 0.18 13.29
C ALA A 245 -2.41 1.52 12.78
N GLU A 246 -2.47 2.54 13.61
CA GLU A 246 -1.93 3.87 13.37
C GLU A 246 -0.45 4.00 13.78
N GLY A 247 0.20 2.91 14.16
CA GLY A 247 1.62 2.87 14.51
C GLY A 247 1.93 3.40 15.92
N HIS A 248 0.92 3.74 16.73
CA HIS A 248 1.16 4.19 18.09
C HIS A 248 1.55 3.01 18.97
N PHE A 249 2.50 3.23 19.86
CA PHE A 249 2.89 2.25 20.88
C PHE A 249 2.83 2.88 22.26
N PHE A 250 2.68 2.03 23.27
CA PHE A 250 2.67 2.43 24.67
C PHE A 250 3.36 1.36 25.51
N ILE A 251 4.49 1.72 26.11
CA ILE A 251 5.25 0.86 27.02
C ILE A 251 5.03 1.38 28.44
N THR A 252 4.54 0.53 29.33
CA THR A 252 4.21 0.86 30.72
C THR A 252 5.15 0.17 31.71
N ASN A 253 4.97 0.52 32.99
CA ASN A 253 5.64 -0.13 34.11
C ASN A 253 7.16 -0.01 34.06
N LEU A 254 7.63 1.15 33.60
CA LEU A 254 9.05 1.47 33.49
C LEU A 254 9.60 1.97 34.82
N LYS A 255 10.88 1.67 35.06
CA LYS A 255 11.68 2.27 36.13
C LYS A 255 12.25 3.61 35.67
N ASN A 256 12.52 4.52 36.62
CA ASN A 256 13.17 5.82 36.34
C ASN A 256 14.68 5.64 36.08
N LYS A 257 15.06 5.34 34.84
CA LYS A 257 16.44 5.13 34.39
C LYS A 257 16.55 5.32 32.87
N PRO A 258 17.73 5.54 32.30
CA PRO A 258 17.88 5.65 30.85
C PRO A 258 17.62 4.31 30.15
N TYR A 259 17.05 4.38 28.94
CA TYR A 259 16.80 3.24 28.07
C TYR A 259 17.14 3.55 26.62
N TYR A 260 17.49 2.50 25.88
CA TYR A 260 17.60 2.50 24.43
C TYR A 260 16.35 1.86 23.84
N ILE A 261 15.76 2.49 22.83
CA ILE A 261 14.51 2.05 22.21
C ILE A 261 14.73 1.67 20.76
N PHE A 262 14.13 0.54 20.38
CA PHE A 262 14.18 -0.01 19.04
C PHE A 262 12.78 -0.39 18.60
N GLY A 263 12.46 -0.19 17.32
CA GLY A 263 11.32 -0.80 16.66
C GLY A 263 11.80 -2.02 15.88
N LEU A 264 11.03 -3.12 15.87
CA LEU A 264 11.34 -4.32 15.12
C LEU A 264 10.10 -4.86 14.40
N ARG A 265 10.23 -5.01 13.07
CA ARG A 265 9.34 -5.87 12.28
C ARG A 265 9.93 -7.26 12.25
N ASP A 266 9.53 -8.08 13.21
CA ASP A 266 10.01 -9.45 13.41
C ASP A 266 9.23 -10.44 12.54
N MET A 267 9.93 -11.25 11.77
CA MET A 267 9.30 -12.22 10.86
C MET A 267 9.19 -13.63 11.46
N ASN A 268 9.97 -13.95 12.49
CA ASN A 268 10.04 -15.28 13.09
C ASN A 268 9.52 -15.33 14.55
N ASN A 269 9.10 -14.19 15.10
CA ASN A 269 8.57 -13.99 16.45
C ASN A 269 9.55 -14.36 17.58
N ASN A 270 10.84 -14.15 17.40
CA ASN A 270 11.88 -14.39 18.40
C ASN A 270 12.33 -13.11 19.17
N MET A 271 11.77 -11.95 18.83
CA MET A 271 12.11 -10.62 19.37
C MET A 271 13.57 -10.22 19.16
N LYS A 272 14.20 -10.69 18.08
CA LYS A 272 15.57 -10.36 17.69
C LYS A 272 15.59 -9.91 16.24
N PHE A 273 16.54 -9.03 15.93
CA PHE A 273 16.83 -8.60 14.58
C PHE A 273 17.88 -9.52 13.96
N ASP A 274 17.45 -10.62 13.36
CA ASP A 274 18.34 -11.69 12.90
C ASP A 274 18.10 -12.15 11.45
N LEU A 275 17.11 -11.61 10.76
CA LEU A 275 16.85 -11.88 9.35
C LEU A 275 17.05 -10.64 8.45
N PRO A 276 17.51 -10.83 7.19
CA PRO A 276 17.83 -9.71 6.30
C PRO A 276 16.59 -8.95 5.77
N ASN A 277 15.39 -9.51 5.90
CA ASN A 277 14.14 -8.90 5.47
C ASN A 277 13.32 -8.33 6.64
N GLU A 278 13.87 -8.34 7.84
CA GLU A 278 13.28 -7.66 8.99
C GLU A 278 13.54 -6.17 8.92
N GLY A 279 12.60 -5.39 9.46
CA GLY A 279 12.77 -3.95 9.62
C GLY A 279 13.27 -3.64 11.02
N ILE A 280 14.13 -2.63 11.13
CA ILE A 280 14.58 -2.06 12.40
C ILE A 280 14.34 -0.54 12.43
N ALA A 281 14.06 0.01 13.60
CA ALA A 281 14.06 1.44 13.90
C ALA A 281 14.82 1.67 15.22
N PHE A 282 15.44 2.82 15.43
CA PHE A 282 16.09 3.14 16.71
C PHE A 282 16.23 4.65 16.93
N LEU A 283 16.46 5.06 18.18
CA LEU A 283 16.94 6.40 18.52
C LEU A 283 18.47 6.39 18.70
N ASP A 284 19.13 7.45 18.27
CA ASP A 284 20.60 7.57 18.32
C ASP A 284 21.15 7.71 19.76
N SER A 285 20.27 8.00 20.72
CA SER A 285 20.66 8.20 22.12
C SER A 285 19.63 7.59 23.08
N ALA A 286 20.12 7.24 24.28
CA ALA A 286 19.25 6.82 25.35
C ALA A 286 18.37 7.97 25.83
N PHE A 287 17.15 7.64 26.23
CA PHE A 287 16.23 8.59 26.85
C PHE A 287 15.80 8.07 28.24
N SER A 288 15.46 8.99 29.14
CA SER A 288 14.98 8.66 30.47
C SER A 288 13.50 9.04 30.60
N PRO A 289 12.59 8.10 30.90
CA PRO A 289 11.22 8.44 31.27
C PRO A 289 11.25 9.18 32.61
N GLY A 290 10.68 10.38 32.65
CA GLY A 290 10.60 11.20 33.85
C GLY A 290 9.20 11.75 34.07
N PHE A 291 8.99 12.37 35.24
CA PHE A 291 7.77 13.12 35.55
C PHE A 291 8.04 14.61 35.37
N LYS A 292 7.05 15.34 34.87
CA LYS A 292 6.95 16.78 34.96
C LYS A 292 5.78 17.11 35.87
N GLU A 293 6.06 17.84 36.94
CA GLU A 293 4.99 18.45 37.74
C GLU A 293 4.28 19.49 36.87
N ILE A 294 2.99 19.28 36.64
CA ILE A 294 2.13 20.30 36.07
C ILE A 294 1.11 20.73 37.12
N THR A 295 0.84 22.03 37.17
CA THR A 295 -0.24 22.56 37.99
C THR A 295 -1.51 22.54 37.17
N VAL A 296 -2.43 21.63 37.49
CA VAL A 296 -3.76 21.60 36.85
C VAL A 296 -4.68 22.50 37.66
N ILE A 297 -5.32 23.44 36.97
CA ILE A 297 -6.34 24.31 37.54
C ILE A 297 -7.69 23.72 37.17
N ASP A 298 -8.37 23.10 38.13
CA ASP A 298 -9.71 22.56 37.94
C ASP A 298 -10.76 23.49 38.57
N THR A 299 -11.77 23.84 37.80
CA THR A 299 -12.89 24.68 38.26
C THR A 299 -14.08 23.78 38.55
N LEU A 300 -14.29 23.46 39.84
CA LEU A 300 -15.47 22.73 40.27
C LEU A 300 -16.69 23.68 40.29
N LYS A 301 -17.58 23.58 39.30
CA LYS A 301 -18.92 24.16 39.41
C LYS A 301 -19.81 23.27 40.27
N LEU A 302 -19.95 23.60 41.55
CA LEU A 302 -21.02 23.08 42.39
C LEU A 302 -22.35 23.69 41.90
N LEU A 303 -23.18 22.88 41.22
CA LEU A 303 -24.59 23.20 41.01
C LEU A 303 -25.34 22.78 42.28
N ASP A 304 -25.46 23.70 43.24
CA ASP A 304 -26.38 23.49 44.35
C ASP A 304 -27.82 23.78 43.90
N PHE A 305 -28.71 22.93 44.38
CA PHE A 305 -30.13 22.79 44.05
C PHE A 305 -30.90 24.12 43.94
N ILE A 306 -31.71 24.26 42.88
CA ILE A 306 -32.65 25.36 42.69
C ILE A 306 -33.84 25.19 43.64
N SER A 307 -33.98 26.06 44.64
CA SER A 307 -35.28 26.37 45.24
C SER A 307 -35.99 27.42 44.37
N PRO A 308 -37.30 27.30 44.04
CA PRO A 308 -37.97 28.19 43.09
C PRO A 308 -38.12 29.66 43.52
N ASP A 309 -37.82 30.00 44.79
CA ASP A 309 -38.35 31.23 45.39
C ASP A 309 -37.31 32.29 45.82
N LEU A 310 -36.04 32.19 45.39
CA LEU A 310 -35.03 33.22 45.72
C LEU A 310 -34.18 33.59 44.50
N GLN A 311 -34.40 34.80 43.99
CA GLN A 311 -33.49 35.51 43.07
C GLN A 311 -32.27 35.99 43.86
N ASP A 312 -31.30 35.10 44.09
CA ASP A 312 -29.89 35.52 44.14
C ASP A 312 -28.97 34.29 44.01
N THR A 313 -28.27 34.19 42.88
CA THR A 313 -27.33 33.09 42.63
C THR A 313 -25.91 33.58 42.93
N VAL A 314 -25.44 33.40 44.16
CA VAL A 314 -24.02 33.60 44.47
C VAL A 314 -23.28 32.31 44.13
N TYR A 315 -22.69 32.25 42.93
CA TYR A 315 -21.78 31.17 42.55
C TYR A 315 -20.51 31.26 43.39
N ARG A 316 -20.25 30.26 44.23
CA ARG A 316 -18.98 30.12 44.93
C ARG A 316 -18.00 29.41 44.01
N ASP A 317 -17.23 30.18 43.25
CA ASP A 317 -16.14 29.63 42.43
C ASP A 317 -14.99 29.21 43.35
N SER A 318 -14.73 27.91 43.45
CA SER A 318 -13.58 27.38 44.17
C SER A 318 -12.62 26.82 43.14
N VAL A 319 -11.60 27.60 42.81
CA VAL A 319 -10.49 27.15 41.97
C VAL A 319 -9.66 26.18 42.79
N VAL A 320 -9.68 24.89 42.42
CA VAL A 320 -8.84 23.88 43.05
C VAL A 320 -7.60 23.73 42.19
N GLN A 321 -6.45 24.12 42.75
CA GLN A 321 -5.15 23.83 42.15
C GLN A 321 -4.61 22.56 42.80
N TYR A 322 -4.35 21.53 42.01
CA TYR A 322 -3.59 20.37 42.46
C TYR A 322 -2.39 20.18 41.53
N GLN A 323 -1.29 19.71 42.13
CA GLN A 323 -0.11 19.31 41.38
C GLN A 323 -0.34 17.89 40.88
N GLU A 324 -0.25 17.71 39.56
CA GLU A 324 -0.29 16.40 38.93
C GLU A 324 1.10 16.06 38.41
N LEU A 325 1.59 14.88 38.75
CA LEU A 325 2.80 14.32 38.16
C LEU A 325 2.41 13.72 36.80
N VAL A 326 2.66 14.46 35.73
CA VAL A 326 2.45 13.94 34.37
C VAL A 326 3.78 13.45 33.84
N THR A 327 3.83 12.20 33.41
CA THR A 327 5.02 11.66 32.75
C THR A 327 5.37 12.56 31.56
N THR A 328 6.64 12.98 31.45
CA THR A 328 7.13 13.67 30.25
C THR A 328 6.80 12.81 29.04
N ILE A 329 5.78 13.21 28.29
CA ILE A 329 5.39 12.56 27.05
C ILE A 329 6.54 12.83 26.08
N GLY A 330 7.44 11.85 25.94
CA GLY A 330 8.26 11.73 24.75
C GLY A 330 7.31 11.37 23.63
N ASP A 331 6.99 12.30 22.73
CA ASP A 331 6.45 11.96 21.42
C ASP A 331 7.59 11.28 20.64
N ILE A 332 7.92 10.03 21.02
CA ILE A 332 9.00 9.28 20.41
C ILE A 332 8.56 8.91 19.01
N ARG A 333 9.38 9.27 18.01
CA ARG A 333 9.12 8.90 16.63
C ARG A 333 10.22 7.98 16.16
N LEU A 334 9.82 6.79 15.76
CA LEU A 334 10.70 5.76 15.25
C LEU A 334 10.46 5.61 13.75
N PHE A 335 11.53 5.68 12.98
CA PHE A 335 11.50 5.49 11.53
C PHE A 335 12.07 4.12 11.19
N MET A 336 11.18 3.22 10.83
CA MET A 336 11.46 1.84 10.49
C MET A 336 12.04 1.75 9.09
N PHE A 337 13.17 1.08 8.96
CA PHE A 337 13.82 0.83 7.69
C PHE A 337 14.29 -0.62 7.61
N ILE A 338 14.48 -1.13 6.39
CA ILE A 338 15.11 -2.42 6.14
C ILE A 338 16.53 -2.11 5.68
N GLU A 339 17.53 -2.64 6.38
CA GLU A 339 18.93 -2.46 5.97
C GLU A 339 19.14 -2.98 4.55
N ASP A 340 20.04 -2.34 3.80
CA ASP A 340 20.40 -2.84 2.49
C ASP A 340 21.31 -4.07 2.61
N TYR A 341 20.69 -5.24 2.66
CA TYR A 341 21.38 -6.54 2.60
C TYR A 341 21.67 -6.99 1.17
N ALA A 342 21.47 -6.13 0.16
CA ALA A 342 21.58 -6.57 -1.20
C ALA A 342 23.02 -6.98 -1.52
N THR A 343 23.18 -8.28 -1.80
CA THR A 343 24.41 -8.83 -2.38
C THR A 343 24.25 -8.80 -3.88
N GLN A 344 25.23 -8.27 -4.61
CA GLN A 344 25.20 -8.35 -6.07
C GLN A 344 25.31 -9.82 -6.49
N TYR A 345 24.39 -10.28 -7.33
CA TYR A 345 24.45 -11.58 -7.97
C TYR A 345 23.94 -11.49 -9.40
N PHE A 346 24.54 -12.32 -10.25
CA PHE A 346 24.10 -12.50 -11.62
C PHE A 346 22.73 -13.22 -11.63
N ARG A 347 21.71 -12.58 -12.20
CA ARG A 347 20.36 -13.17 -12.31
C ARG A 347 20.28 -14.12 -13.49
N GLN A 348 20.60 -13.61 -14.68
CA GLN A 348 20.48 -14.33 -15.94
C GLN A 348 21.06 -13.53 -17.10
N VAL A 349 21.30 -14.24 -18.21
CA VAL A 349 21.67 -13.68 -19.51
C VAL A 349 20.53 -13.90 -20.49
N TYR A 350 20.31 -12.91 -21.35
CA TYR A 350 19.34 -12.99 -22.44
C TYR A 350 19.99 -12.60 -23.75
N ARG A 351 19.53 -13.24 -24.83
CA ARG A 351 19.90 -12.87 -26.19
C ARG A 351 18.63 -12.77 -27.06
N PRO A 352 17.87 -11.66 -26.90
CA PRO A 352 16.58 -11.51 -27.59
C PRO A 352 16.72 -11.29 -29.10
N GLU A 353 17.85 -10.74 -29.54
CA GLU A 353 18.23 -10.53 -30.94
C GLU A 353 19.65 -11.06 -31.13
N ARG A 354 20.05 -11.37 -32.37
CA ARG A 354 21.38 -11.93 -32.66
C ARG A 354 22.51 -11.01 -32.19
N GLU A 355 22.29 -9.71 -32.36
CA GLU A 355 23.20 -8.60 -32.08
C GLU A 355 23.12 -8.11 -30.64
N GLN A 356 22.13 -8.56 -29.84
CA GLN A 356 21.86 -8.02 -28.51
C GLN A 356 22.08 -9.08 -27.41
N LEU A 357 22.96 -8.78 -26.47
CA LEU A 357 23.23 -9.62 -25.30
C LEU A 357 22.97 -8.83 -24.02
N ILE A 358 22.09 -9.30 -23.15
CA ILE A 358 21.67 -8.59 -21.94
C ILE A 358 22.07 -9.40 -20.72
N PHE A 359 22.84 -8.80 -19.82
CA PHE A 359 23.14 -9.35 -18.51
C PHE A 359 22.30 -8.63 -17.47
N ALA A 360 21.44 -9.37 -16.76
CA ALA A 360 20.65 -8.83 -15.68
C ALA A 360 21.28 -9.20 -14.34
N PHE A 361 21.46 -8.19 -13.49
CA PHE A 361 21.86 -8.32 -12.10
C PHE A 361 20.71 -7.86 -11.20
N ASN A 362 20.83 -8.10 -9.91
CA ASN A 362 19.89 -7.58 -8.92
C ASN A 362 20.26 -6.18 -8.42
N LEU A 363 21.49 -5.73 -8.68
CA LEU A 363 22.05 -4.45 -8.24
C LEU A 363 22.90 -3.82 -9.34
N PRO A 364 23.13 -2.48 -9.27
CA PRO A 364 24.05 -1.79 -10.15
C PRO A 364 25.41 -2.50 -10.24
N VAL A 365 25.90 -2.69 -11.45
CA VAL A 365 27.15 -3.40 -11.73
C VAL A 365 28.34 -2.47 -11.52
N ASP A 366 29.36 -2.95 -10.80
CA ASP A 366 30.57 -2.18 -10.49
C ASP A 366 31.60 -2.21 -11.63
N GLU A 367 32.74 -1.55 -11.42
CA GLU A 367 33.82 -1.48 -12.41
C GLU A 367 34.56 -2.82 -12.61
N ASN A 368 34.40 -3.76 -11.67
CA ASN A 368 35.05 -5.07 -11.74
C ASN A 368 34.40 -6.01 -12.74
N PHE A 369 33.25 -5.62 -13.31
CA PHE A 369 32.60 -6.38 -14.37
C PHE A 369 33.52 -6.54 -15.58
N LYS A 370 33.83 -7.79 -15.91
CA LYS A 370 34.61 -8.15 -17.10
C LYS A 370 33.90 -9.26 -17.86
N LEU A 371 33.66 -8.99 -19.14
CA LEU A 371 33.11 -9.96 -20.07
C LEU A 371 34.18 -10.34 -21.09
N THR A 372 34.53 -11.63 -21.12
CA THR A 372 35.52 -12.16 -22.06
C THR A 372 34.91 -13.31 -22.85
N PRO A 373 34.87 -13.24 -24.19
CA PRO A 373 34.46 -14.36 -25.01
C PRO A 373 35.48 -15.48 -24.88
N LEU A 374 35.01 -16.71 -24.71
CA LEU A 374 35.87 -17.91 -24.67
C LEU A 374 36.27 -18.38 -26.08
N GLU A 375 35.60 -17.84 -27.10
CA GLU A 375 35.92 -18.05 -28.50
C GLU A 375 37.01 -17.06 -28.94
N ASN A 376 37.83 -17.45 -29.92
CA ASN A 376 38.86 -16.58 -30.48
C ASN A 376 38.21 -15.42 -31.25
N VAL A 377 38.07 -14.27 -30.58
CA VAL A 377 37.59 -13.05 -31.21
C VAL A 377 38.75 -12.33 -31.87
N SER A 378 38.65 -12.09 -33.17
CA SER A 378 39.71 -11.45 -33.96
C SER A 378 39.85 -9.94 -33.65
N ASN A 379 38.83 -9.32 -33.06
CA ASN A 379 38.76 -7.88 -32.82
C ASN A 379 38.60 -7.55 -31.33
N LYS A 380 39.38 -6.60 -30.81
CA LYS A 380 39.25 -6.10 -29.43
C LYS A 380 38.00 -5.25 -29.22
N ASP A 381 37.46 -4.64 -30.28
CA ASP A 381 36.26 -3.79 -30.26
C ASP A 381 35.02 -4.54 -30.79
N TRP A 382 34.74 -5.70 -30.19
CA TRP A 382 33.69 -6.61 -30.64
C TRP A 382 32.29 -6.26 -30.10
N PHE A 383 32.16 -5.28 -29.20
CA PHE A 383 30.88 -4.86 -28.63
C PHE A 383 30.80 -3.37 -28.27
N VAL A 384 29.57 -2.87 -28.13
CA VAL A 384 29.26 -1.58 -27.48
C VAL A 384 28.44 -1.85 -26.21
N LYS A 385 28.86 -1.27 -25.08
CA LYS A 385 28.16 -1.39 -23.78
C LYS A 385 27.15 -0.25 -23.61
N GLU A 386 25.90 -0.59 -23.30
CA GLU A 386 24.82 0.33 -22.92
C GLU A 386 24.31 -0.06 -21.52
N PRO A 387 24.59 0.71 -20.47
CA PRO A 387 23.99 0.49 -19.16
C PRO A 387 22.50 0.90 -19.17
N LEU A 388 21.63 0.13 -18.50
CA LEU A 388 20.27 0.59 -18.21
C LEU A 388 20.29 1.71 -17.15
N LEU A 389 19.18 2.45 -17.00
CA LEU A 389 19.07 3.62 -16.13
C LEU A 389 19.55 3.38 -14.68
N LYS A 390 19.35 2.17 -14.13
CA LYS A 390 19.78 1.79 -12.78
C LYS A 390 21.15 1.09 -12.76
N ASN A 391 21.77 0.89 -13.93
CA ASN A 391 23.00 0.12 -14.14
C ASN A 391 22.96 -1.32 -13.59
N ASP A 392 21.77 -1.82 -13.24
CA ASP A 392 21.51 -3.18 -12.73
C ASP A 392 21.38 -4.21 -13.86
N SER A 393 21.27 -3.74 -15.10
CA SER A 393 21.32 -4.56 -16.29
C SER A 393 22.20 -3.89 -17.32
N LEU A 394 23.01 -4.69 -18.00
CA LEU A 394 23.95 -4.23 -19.03
C LEU A 394 23.57 -4.84 -20.37
N ILE A 395 23.40 -3.99 -21.38
CA ILE A 395 23.22 -4.42 -22.76
C ILE A 395 24.57 -4.34 -23.47
N PHE A 396 24.91 -5.42 -24.16
CA PHE A 396 26.07 -5.55 -25.03
C PHE A 396 25.57 -5.71 -26.46
N TRP A 397 25.92 -4.76 -27.32
CA TRP A 397 25.63 -4.80 -28.74
C TRP A 397 26.82 -5.38 -29.48
N ILE A 398 26.68 -6.57 -30.07
CA ILE A 398 27.76 -7.35 -30.66
C ILE A 398 28.04 -6.82 -32.08
N LYS A 399 29.22 -6.24 -32.29
CA LYS A 399 29.69 -5.70 -33.58
C LYS A 399 30.27 -6.76 -34.51
N ASP A 400 30.88 -7.81 -33.94
CA ASP A 400 31.54 -8.84 -34.73
C ASP A 400 30.50 -9.78 -35.38
N SER A 401 30.46 -9.78 -36.70
CA SER A 401 29.54 -10.62 -37.48
C SER A 401 29.77 -12.11 -37.32
N ALA A 402 30.99 -12.55 -37.00
CA ALA A 402 31.23 -13.95 -36.71
C ALA A 402 30.54 -14.36 -35.38
N LEU A 403 30.54 -13.46 -34.39
CA LEU A 403 29.92 -13.71 -33.09
C LEU A 403 28.39 -13.60 -33.14
N PHE A 404 27.83 -12.51 -33.68
CA PHE A 404 26.38 -12.35 -33.64
C PHE A 404 25.64 -13.35 -34.55
N ASN A 405 26.29 -13.92 -35.56
CA ASN A 405 25.68 -14.97 -36.38
C ASN A 405 25.73 -16.37 -35.74
N SER A 406 26.55 -16.59 -34.71
CA SER A 406 26.50 -17.83 -33.94
C SER A 406 25.20 -17.93 -33.17
N ASP A 407 24.63 -19.12 -33.00
CA ASP A 407 23.44 -19.34 -32.17
C ASP A 407 23.78 -19.41 -30.68
N SER A 408 24.97 -19.90 -30.35
CA SER A 408 25.46 -20.11 -28.98
C SER A 408 26.75 -19.33 -28.78
N LEU A 409 26.85 -18.56 -27.70
CA LEU A 409 28.04 -17.81 -27.34
C LEU A 409 28.49 -18.16 -25.92
N PHE A 410 29.77 -18.49 -25.78
CA PHE A 410 30.37 -18.80 -24.49
C PHE A 410 31.22 -17.63 -23.98
N PHE A 411 30.98 -17.22 -22.74
CA PHE A 411 31.68 -16.12 -22.10
C PHE A 411 32.18 -16.51 -20.72
N SER A 412 33.33 -15.96 -20.33
CA SER A 412 33.71 -15.82 -18.92
C SER A 412 33.27 -14.45 -18.43
N LEU A 413 32.44 -14.46 -17.40
CA LEU A 413 31.91 -13.28 -16.72
C LEU A 413 32.58 -13.17 -15.35
N SER A 414 33.27 -12.06 -15.09
CA SER A 414 33.75 -11.71 -13.74
C SER A 414 32.94 -10.55 -13.17
N TYR A 415 32.51 -10.65 -11.91
CA TYR A 415 31.72 -9.64 -11.20
C TYR A 415 31.93 -9.73 -9.68
N THR A 416 31.61 -8.67 -8.95
CA THR A 416 31.81 -8.62 -7.49
C THR A 416 30.64 -9.28 -6.74
N MET A 417 30.96 -10.06 -5.71
CA MET A 417 30.02 -10.65 -4.76
C MET A 417 30.48 -10.38 -3.34
N LYS A 418 29.54 -10.39 -2.38
CA LYS A 418 29.86 -10.36 -0.95
C LYS A 418 29.92 -11.76 -0.37
N ASP A 419 30.88 -12.00 0.50
CA ASP A 419 30.96 -13.23 1.30
C ASP A 419 29.99 -13.21 2.50
N SER A 420 29.98 -14.29 3.30
CA SER A 420 29.14 -14.37 4.50
C SER A 420 29.46 -13.32 5.58
N ASN A 421 30.64 -12.68 5.49
CA ASN A 421 31.08 -11.61 6.38
C ASN A 421 30.86 -10.21 5.77
N GLN A 422 30.14 -10.11 4.64
CA GLN A 422 29.89 -8.87 3.90
C GLN A 422 31.13 -8.23 3.28
N LEU A 423 32.20 -9.00 3.05
CA LEU A 423 33.41 -8.56 2.35
C LEU A 423 33.29 -8.83 0.85
N ASP A 424 33.69 -7.84 0.04
CA ASP A 424 33.66 -7.93 -1.41
C ASP A 424 34.77 -8.87 -1.94
N PHE A 425 34.42 -9.76 -2.86
CA PHE A 425 35.34 -10.60 -3.61
C PHE A 425 34.90 -10.73 -5.07
N VAL A 426 35.84 -10.93 -5.99
CA VAL A 426 35.54 -11.11 -7.42
C VAL A 426 35.25 -12.58 -7.71
N ARG A 427 34.07 -12.86 -8.26
CA ARG A 427 33.67 -14.17 -8.75
C ARG A 427 33.79 -14.21 -10.27
N THR A 428 34.28 -15.31 -10.81
CA THR A 428 34.30 -15.57 -12.26
C THR A 428 33.48 -16.82 -12.57
N ASP A 429 32.45 -16.66 -13.40
CA ASP A 429 31.60 -17.74 -13.87
C ASP A 429 31.71 -17.90 -15.40
N THR A 430 31.37 -19.09 -15.90
CA THR A 430 31.24 -19.35 -17.36
C THR A 430 29.77 -19.35 -17.73
N ILE A 431 29.40 -18.56 -18.74
CA ILE A 431 28.02 -18.34 -19.16
C ILE A 431 27.85 -18.74 -20.62
N LEU A 432 26.74 -19.43 -20.89
CA LEU A 432 26.25 -19.71 -22.23
C LEU A 432 25.06 -18.79 -22.54
N ALA A 433 25.18 -17.99 -23.59
CA ALA A 433 24.08 -17.19 -24.12
C ALA A 433 23.59 -17.80 -25.43
N PHE A 434 22.35 -18.26 -25.45
CA PHE A 434 21.71 -18.86 -26.62
C PHE A 434 20.69 -17.90 -27.24
N PHE A 435 20.75 -17.72 -28.56
CA PHE A 435 19.73 -17.00 -29.32
C PHE A 435 18.58 -17.96 -29.68
N GLN A 436 17.38 -17.65 -29.21
CA GLN A 436 16.17 -18.38 -29.60
C GLN A 436 15.34 -17.54 -30.56
N PRO A 437 15.15 -17.95 -31.82
CA PRO A 437 14.25 -17.27 -32.73
C PRO A 437 12.85 -17.22 -32.14
N LYS A 438 12.17 -16.07 -32.23
CA LYS A 438 10.74 -16.02 -31.96
C LYS A 438 10.04 -16.83 -33.05
N GLU A 439 9.51 -17.99 -32.70
CA GLU A 439 8.58 -18.69 -33.60
C GLU A 439 7.41 -17.74 -33.90
N GLU A 440 7.09 -17.55 -35.18
CA GLU A 440 5.86 -16.89 -35.58
C GLU A 440 4.71 -17.57 -34.83
N ALA A 441 3.98 -16.80 -34.03
CA ALA A 441 2.92 -17.32 -33.20
C ALA A 441 1.82 -17.91 -34.10
N SER A 442 1.94 -19.20 -34.41
CA SER A 442 0.84 -19.97 -34.97
C SER A 442 -0.31 -19.89 -33.98
N LYS A 443 -1.45 -19.40 -34.47
CA LYS A 443 -2.68 -19.16 -33.73
C LYS A 443 -3.17 -20.45 -33.06
N SER A 444 -2.69 -20.80 -31.87
CA SER A 444 -3.43 -21.60 -30.88
C SER A 444 -2.64 -21.74 -29.56
N LYS A 445 -3.37 -21.68 -28.44
CA LYS A 445 -2.95 -21.91 -27.04
C LYS A 445 -2.54 -20.67 -26.23
N ALA A 446 -3.46 -19.72 -26.14
CA ALA A 446 -3.59 -18.90 -24.95
C ALA A 446 -4.43 -19.65 -23.90
N GLU A 447 -3.81 -20.54 -23.13
CA GLU A 447 -4.29 -20.91 -21.79
C GLU A 447 -3.21 -21.71 -21.06
N GLN A 448 -2.95 -21.31 -19.81
CA GLN A 448 -2.04 -21.94 -18.83
C GLN A 448 -0.54 -21.67 -18.98
N LYS A 449 -0.07 -20.62 -18.28
CA LYS A 449 0.90 -20.78 -17.17
C LYS A 449 1.03 -19.47 -16.38
N LYS A 450 0.45 -19.47 -15.18
CA LYS A 450 0.82 -18.59 -14.07
C LYS A 450 2.18 -19.04 -13.54
N GLY A 451 3.18 -18.16 -13.62
CA GLY A 451 4.51 -18.35 -13.04
C GLY A 451 5.30 -17.06 -13.28
N GLY A 452 5.67 -16.38 -12.21
CA GLY A 452 6.17 -15.01 -12.21
C GLY A 452 7.27 -14.76 -13.23
N ARG A 453 7.00 -13.87 -14.19
CA ARG A 453 8.00 -13.23 -15.04
C ARG A 453 8.11 -11.78 -14.59
N PHE A 454 9.33 -11.39 -14.28
CA PHE A 454 9.73 -10.01 -13.99
C PHE A 454 9.37 -9.13 -15.20
N ASN A 455 8.60 -8.07 -14.96
CA ASN A 455 8.29 -7.07 -15.98
C ASN A 455 9.56 -6.25 -16.27
N LEU A 456 10.27 -6.58 -17.35
CA LEU A 456 11.16 -5.61 -18.00
C LEU A 456 10.29 -4.69 -18.88
N ASN A 457 9.36 -3.96 -18.24
CA ASN A 457 8.48 -3.02 -18.90
C ASN A 457 9.21 -1.67 -19.02
N VAL A 458 10.23 -1.64 -19.86
CA VAL A 458 10.64 -0.40 -20.54
C VAL A 458 10.09 -0.39 -21.98
N PHE A 459 9.52 -1.52 -22.45
CA PHE A 459 8.77 -1.63 -23.70
C PHE A 459 7.37 -2.25 -23.56
N ALA A 460 6.82 -2.30 -22.34
CA ALA A 460 5.47 -2.78 -22.12
C ALA A 460 4.69 -1.80 -21.24
N ASN A 461 4.38 -0.65 -21.84
CA ASN A 461 3.22 0.11 -21.41
C ASN A 461 1.97 -0.62 -21.90
N LYS A 462 1.06 -0.90 -20.97
CA LYS A 462 -0.32 -1.31 -21.25
C LYS A 462 -1.02 -0.12 -21.89
N GLU A 463 -1.07 -0.05 -23.20
CA GLU A 463 -2.09 0.70 -23.94
C GLU A 463 -2.55 -0.12 -25.15
N GLU A 464 -3.79 0.13 -25.53
CA GLU A 464 -4.70 -0.71 -26.30
C GLU A 464 -4.11 -1.34 -27.56
N GLU A 465 -4.45 -2.63 -27.77
CA GLU A 465 -4.24 -3.38 -29.00
C GLU A 465 -4.93 -2.65 -30.17
N THR A 466 -4.20 -1.73 -30.79
CA THR A 466 -4.42 -1.40 -32.19
C THR A 466 -3.47 -2.28 -32.98
N GLU A 467 -4.06 -3.24 -33.70
CA GLU A 467 -3.37 -4.08 -34.68
C GLU A 467 -2.59 -3.19 -35.66
N VAL A 468 -1.29 -3.06 -35.45
CA VAL A 468 -0.36 -2.65 -36.51
C VAL A 468 0.48 -3.88 -36.83
N ASP A 469 0.04 -4.52 -37.89
CA ASP A 469 0.70 -5.58 -38.63
C ASP A 469 2.12 -5.18 -39.04
N SER A 470 2.99 -6.19 -39.21
CA SER A 470 4.43 -6.18 -39.53
C SER A 470 5.41 -5.87 -38.39
N THR A 471 6.01 -6.95 -37.86
CA THR A 471 7.37 -6.88 -37.32
C THR A 471 8.30 -6.47 -38.48
N PRO A 472 9.04 -5.34 -38.38
CA PRO A 472 9.86 -4.87 -39.48
C PRO A 472 10.99 -5.88 -39.73
N PRO A 473 11.38 -6.09 -41.01
CA PRO A 473 12.46 -6.99 -41.37
C PRO A 473 13.74 -6.63 -40.59
N PRO A 474 14.62 -7.62 -40.30
CA PRO A 474 15.75 -7.47 -39.38
C PRO A 474 16.83 -6.44 -39.79
N SER A 475 16.66 -5.70 -40.89
CA SER A 475 17.66 -4.79 -41.46
C SER A 475 17.27 -3.30 -41.48
N GLU A 476 16.09 -2.91 -40.98
CA GLU A 476 15.66 -1.50 -41.00
C GLU A 476 15.76 -0.84 -39.62
N LEU A 477 16.40 0.33 -39.57
CA LEU A 477 16.51 1.15 -38.36
C LEU A 477 15.18 1.88 -38.11
N THR A 478 14.45 1.46 -37.08
CA THR A 478 13.15 2.01 -36.69
C THR A 478 13.21 2.80 -35.38
N PHE A 479 12.19 3.64 -35.17
CA PHE A 479 12.08 4.54 -34.02
C PHE A 479 10.71 4.46 -33.35
N ILE A 480 10.74 4.43 -32.02
CA ILE A 480 9.57 4.72 -31.18
C ILE A 480 9.62 6.21 -30.82
N SER A 481 8.48 6.91 -30.90
CA SER A 481 8.41 8.33 -30.61
C SER A 481 7.11 8.72 -29.94
N ASN A 482 7.20 9.71 -29.05
CA ASN A 482 6.08 10.40 -28.42
C ASN A 482 5.44 11.48 -29.34
N ALA A 483 6.01 11.75 -30.52
CA ALA A 483 5.54 12.76 -31.47
C ALA A 483 4.32 12.30 -32.29
N LYS A 484 3.26 11.84 -31.62
CA LYS A 484 2.04 11.32 -32.27
C LYS A 484 0.81 11.85 -31.56
N GLY A 485 -0.25 12.13 -32.33
CA GLY A 485 -1.55 12.50 -31.78
C GLY A 485 -1.45 13.80 -30.98
N GLN A 486 -1.80 13.75 -29.71
CA GLN A 486 -1.78 14.91 -28.83
C GLN A 486 -0.46 14.97 -28.02
N PHE A 487 0.23 16.10 -28.10
CA PHE A 487 1.55 16.31 -27.51
C PHE A 487 1.51 17.33 -26.37
N ASP A 488 2.21 17.04 -25.28
CA ASP A 488 2.28 17.93 -24.10
C ASP A 488 3.35 19.02 -24.26
N LEU A 489 3.04 20.25 -23.84
CA LEU A 489 3.91 21.41 -24.01
C LEU A 489 5.23 21.34 -23.21
N ASN A 490 5.26 20.57 -22.12
CA ASN A 490 6.45 20.41 -21.26
C ASN A 490 7.35 19.22 -21.62
N LYS A 491 7.11 18.54 -22.76
CA LYS A 491 7.92 17.38 -23.17
C LYS A 491 8.74 17.69 -24.41
N PRO A 492 10.01 17.21 -24.49
CA PRO A 492 10.73 17.19 -25.76
C PRO A 492 10.17 16.08 -26.67
N VAL A 493 10.42 16.19 -27.98
CA VAL A 493 10.15 15.07 -28.89
C VAL A 493 11.25 14.03 -28.68
N GLU A 494 10.86 12.82 -28.30
CA GLU A 494 11.74 11.68 -28.07
C GLU A 494 11.74 10.78 -29.29
N LEU A 495 12.94 10.41 -29.76
CA LEU A 495 13.18 9.41 -30.79
C LEU A 495 14.05 8.31 -30.18
N LEU A 496 13.42 7.18 -29.86
CA LEU A 496 14.09 5.99 -29.34
C LEU A 496 14.35 5.01 -30.48
N ALA A 497 15.61 4.89 -30.88
CA ALA A 497 16.07 3.97 -31.91
C ALA A 497 16.06 2.51 -31.43
N ARG A 498 15.81 1.57 -32.36
CA ARG A 498 15.93 0.13 -32.09
C ARG A 498 17.37 -0.27 -31.73
N TYR A 499 18.35 0.26 -32.47
CA TYR A 499 19.79 -0.02 -32.34
C TYR A 499 20.58 1.23 -31.96
N PRO A 500 21.78 1.11 -31.34
CA PRO A 500 22.68 2.23 -31.07
C PRO A 500 23.03 3.00 -32.33
N ILE A 501 22.97 4.33 -32.25
CA ILE A 501 23.22 5.21 -33.39
C ILE A 501 24.70 5.58 -33.43
N ALA A 502 25.31 5.43 -34.60
CA ALA A 502 26.70 5.81 -34.87
C ALA A 502 26.81 7.24 -35.42
N ASN A 503 25.86 7.66 -36.28
CA ASN A 503 25.90 8.97 -36.92
C ASN A 503 24.49 9.55 -37.15
N VAL A 504 24.39 10.88 -37.12
CA VAL A 504 23.16 11.64 -37.38
C VAL A 504 23.42 12.77 -38.38
N GLN A 505 22.74 12.74 -39.51
CA GLN A 505 22.75 13.78 -40.54
C GLN A 505 21.58 14.74 -40.30
N LYS A 506 21.85 15.86 -39.63
CA LYS A 506 20.82 16.81 -39.20
C LYS A 506 20.08 17.45 -40.37
N GLU A 507 20.74 17.57 -41.51
CA GLU A 507 20.22 18.17 -42.75
C GLU A 507 19.07 17.34 -43.35
N HIS A 508 19.00 16.05 -43.00
CA HIS A 508 17.95 15.14 -43.45
C HIS A 508 16.73 15.13 -42.50
N ILE A 509 16.78 15.89 -41.40
CA ILE A 509 15.67 16.03 -40.46
C ILE A 509 14.99 17.37 -40.75
N VAL A 510 13.73 17.29 -41.18
CA VAL A 510 12.91 18.47 -41.48
C VAL A 510 11.82 18.56 -40.43
N PHE A 511 11.73 19.70 -39.77
CA PHE A 511 10.71 19.93 -38.75
C PHE A 511 9.92 21.19 -39.08
N ASN A 512 8.60 21.02 -39.24
CA ASN A 512 7.71 22.05 -39.72
C ASN A 512 6.51 22.22 -38.78
N LYS A 513 6.04 23.46 -38.72
CA LYS A 513 4.70 23.83 -38.26
C LYS A 513 3.77 23.87 -39.46
N ILE A 514 2.64 23.18 -39.38
CA ILE A 514 1.59 23.17 -40.41
C ILE A 514 0.69 24.39 -40.15
N VAL A 515 0.80 25.41 -40.99
CA VAL A 515 0.00 26.64 -40.87
C VAL A 515 -1.35 26.47 -41.57
N ASP A 516 -1.36 25.75 -42.68
CA ASP A 516 -2.55 25.38 -43.46
C ASP A 516 -2.26 24.08 -44.24
N ASP A 517 -3.24 23.49 -44.91
CA ASP A 517 -3.12 22.21 -45.64
C ASP A 517 -1.96 22.19 -46.67
N SER A 518 -1.57 23.35 -47.18
CA SER A 518 -0.46 23.51 -48.14
C SER A 518 0.77 24.23 -47.58
N LEU A 519 0.62 25.06 -46.53
CA LEU A 519 1.68 25.94 -46.05
C LEU A 519 2.38 25.36 -44.82
N ARG A 520 3.70 25.21 -44.93
CA ARG A 520 4.59 24.71 -43.87
C ARG A 520 5.60 25.80 -43.50
N SER A 521 5.76 26.06 -42.21
CA SER A 521 6.77 26.97 -41.68
C SER A 521 7.86 26.17 -40.96
N ALA A 522 9.14 26.40 -41.29
CA ALA A 522 10.24 25.67 -40.70
C ALA A 522 10.42 26.01 -39.21
N VAL A 523 10.56 24.99 -38.36
CA VAL A 523 10.76 25.12 -36.92
C VAL A 523 12.23 24.89 -36.60
N LYS A 524 12.83 25.80 -35.83
CA LYS A 524 14.19 25.63 -35.32
C LYS A 524 14.18 24.63 -34.17
N PHE A 525 15.08 23.65 -34.21
CA PHE A 525 15.24 22.64 -33.17
C PHE A 525 16.71 22.35 -32.89
N GLU A 526 16.96 21.80 -31.72
CA GLU A 526 18.25 21.26 -31.30
C GLU A 526 18.08 19.77 -30.98
N ILE A 527 18.93 18.92 -31.54
CA ILE A 527 18.94 17.49 -31.23
C ILE A 527 20.04 17.17 -30.23
N LYS A 528 19.66 16.57 -29.09
CA LYS A 528 20.55 16.15 -28.02
C LYS A 528 20.46 14.64 -27.82
N ASN A 529 21.57 14.03 -27.42
CA ASN A 529 21.62 12.66 -26.94
C ASN A 529 21.95 12.72 -25.44
N PRO A 530 21.08 12.21 -24.54
CA PRO A 530 21.38 12.20 -23.11
C PRO A 530 22.63 11.36 -22.82
N GLU A 531 23.44 11.78 -21.85
CA GLU A 531 24.65 11.06 -21.47
C GLU A 531 24.34 9.57 -21.18
N PHE A 532 25.15 8.66 -21.71
CA PHE A 532 25.00 7.22 -21.60
C PHE A 532 23.75 6.58 -22.28
N LYS A 533 22.94 7.35 -23.04
CA LYS A 533 21.78 6.81 -23.79
C LYS A 533 22.03 6.71 -25.29
N LEU A 534 22.68 5.62 -25.72
CA LEU A 534 23.10 5.41 -27.12
C LEU A 534 21.97 5.33 -28.17
N ARG A 535 20.72 5.20 -27.73
CA ARG A 535 19.55 5.01 -28.60
C ARG A 535 18.50 6.12 -28.48
N ASN A 536 18.59 6.96 -27.46
CA ASN A 536 17.59 7.99 -27.19
C ASN A 536 18.08 9.36 -27.71
N TYR A 537 17.29 9.98 -28.58
CA TYR A 537 17.52 11.33 -29.07
C TYR A 537 16.35 12.24 -28.71
N LEU A 538 16.67 13.38 -28.12
CA LEU A 538 15.71 14.39 -27.70
C LEU A 538 15.79 15.60 -28.63
N LEU A 539 14.68 15.95 -29.26
CA LEU A 539 14.53 17.16 -30.07
C LEU A 539 13.89 18.24 -29.21
N HIS A 540 14.67 19.26 -28.90
CA HIS A 540 14.25 20.46 -28.18
C HIS A 540 13.87 21.55 -29.18
N PHE A 541 12.71 22.16 -28.99
CA PHE A 541 12.22 23.25 -29.81
C PHE A 541 11.32 24.15 -28.98
N LYS A 542 11.06 25.36 -29.49
CA LYS A 542 10.07 26.25 -28.90
C LYS A 542 8.68 25.76 -29.28
N VAL A 543 7.98 25.18 -28.32
CA VAL A 543 6.61 24.68 -28.50
C VAL A 543 5.63 25.84 -28.44
N GLU A 544 4.67 25.89 -29.38
CA GLU A 544 3.54 26.81 -29.39
C GLU A 544 2.24 26.02 -29.17
N GLU A 545 1.25 26.65 -28.54
CA GLU A 545 -0.02 26.03 -28.15
C GLU A 545 -1.01 25.92 -29.32
N ASP A 546 -1.88 24.91 -29.32
CA ASP A 546 -2.89 24.66 -30.37
C ASP A 546 -2.35 24.61 -31.80
N GLU A 547 -1.08 24.21 -31.96
CA GLU A 547 -0.41 24.11 -33.24
C GLU A 547 -0.21 22.68 -33.69
N LYS A 548 -0.20 22.50 -35.00
CA LYS A 548 0.07 21.20 -35.63
C LYS A 548 1.49 21.16 -36.17
N TYR A 549 2.23 20.14 -35.80
CA TYR A 549 3.62 19.95 -36.18
C TYR A 549 3.81 18.69 -37.03
N GLU A 550 4.81 18.74 -37.89
CA GLU A 550 5.23 17.67 -38.79
C GLU A 550 6.75 17.50 -38.68
N LEU A 551 7.19 16.37 -38.14
CA LEU A 551 8.59 15.97 -38.12
C LEU A 551 8.82 14.90 -39.17
N ILE A 552 9.66 15.20 -40.15
CA ILE A 552 10.05 14.29 -41.22
C ILE A 552 11.52 13.92 -41.01
N VAL A 553 11.74 12.64 -40.77
CA VAL A 553 13.08 12.04 -40.74
C VAL A 553 13.29 11.38 -42.08
N ASN A 554 14.01 12.02 -43.00
CA ASN A 554 14.23 11.46 -44.32
C ASN A 554 15.13 10.22 -44.25
N LYS A 555 15.08 9.40 -45.30
CA LYS A 555 15.95 8.24 -45.45
C LYS A 555 17.42 8.61 -45.24
N GLY A 556 18.12 7.84 -44.42
CA GLY A 556 19.55 8.07 -44.14
C GLY A 556 19.86 9.19 -43.15
N ALA A 557 18.87 9.76 -42.46
CA ALA A 557 19.11 10.74 -41.40
C ALA A 557 19.87 10.16 -40.20
N PHE A 558 19.65 8.89 -39.88
CA PHE A 558 20.31 8.15 -38.82
C PHE A 558 20.99 6.91 -39.39
N THR A 559 22.20 6.63 -38.91
CA THR A 559 22.96 5.42 -39.21
C THR A 559 23.32 4.71 -37.91
N ASP A 560 23.00 3.42 -37.80
CA ASP A 560 23.33 2.61 -36.63
C ASP A 560 24.78 2.09 -36.66
N ILE A 561 25.21 1.42 -35.59
CA ILE A 561 26.53 0.81 -35.47
C ILE A 561 26.80 -0.36 -36.45
N TYR A 562 25.77 -0.83 -37.16
CA TYR A 562 25.83 -1.89 -38.16
C TYR A 562 25.76 -1.35 -39.59
N ASN A 563 25.78 -0.02 -39.76
CA ASN A 563 25.61 0.70 -41.02
C ASN A 563 24.22 0.59 -41.67
N ASN A 564 23.19 0.16 -40.92
CA ASN A 564 21.82 0.28 -41.39
C ASN A 564 21.35 1.73 -41.24
N THR A 565 20.50 2.15 -42.16
CA THR A 565 19.90 3.49 -42.14
C THR A 565 18.41 3.43 -41.96
N ASN A 566 17.82 4.47 -41.39
CA ASN A 566 16.37 4.61 -41.35
C ASN A 566 15.80 4.86 -42.75
N ASP A 567 14.58 4.41 -43.00
CA ASP A 567 13.78 4.88 -44.12
C ASP A 567 13.06 6.19 -43.77
N SER A 568 12.34 6.78 -44.71
CA SER A 568 11.60 8.03 -44.53
C SER A 568 10.44 7.85 -43.55
N ILE A 569 10.50 8.52 -42.40
CA ILE A 569 9.49 8.45 -41.35
C ILE A 569 8.87 9.83 -41.17
N LYS A 570 7.55 9.88 -41.05
CA LYS A 570 6.80 11.09 -40.77
C LYS A 570 6.02 10.95 -39.47
N TYR A 571 6.28 11.87 -38.56
CA TYR A 571 5.54 12.07 -37.32
C TYR A 571 4.67 13.32 -37.44
N THR A 572 3.44 13.25 -36.92
CA THR A 572 2.51 14.38 -36.91
C THR A 572 1.81 14.40 -35.57
N PHE A 573 1.84 15.55 -34.93
CA PHE A 573 1.24 15.77 -33.63
C PHE A 573 0.68 17.17 -33.51
N THR A 574 -0.26 17.34 -32.58
CA THR A 574 -0.90 18.60 -32.26
C THR A 574 -0.64 18.93 -30.80
N THR A 575 -0.29 20.16 -30.50
CA THR A 575 -0.12 20.66 -29.14
C THR A 575 -1.47 21.06 -28.54
N ARG A 576 -1.57 21.13 -27.22
CA ARG A 576 -2.79 21.63 -26.53
C ARG A 576 -2.64 23.10 -26.20
N GLY A 577 -3.76 23.80 -26.15
CA GLY A 577 -3.90 25.11 -25.54
C GLY A 577 -3.42 25.13 -24.09
N THR A 578 -2.80 26.24 -23.69
CA THR A 578 -2.32 26.45 -22.32
C THR A 578 -3.45 26.44 -21.30
N GLU A 579 -4.68 26.73 -21.70
CA GLU A 579 -5.88 26.67 -20.85
C GLU A 579 -6.23 25.25 -20.38
N TYR A 580 -5.72 24.21 -21.04
CA TYR A 580 -5.84 22.84 -20.56
C TYR A 580 -4.98 22.58 -19.32
N TYR A 581 -3.84 23.27 -19.22
CA TYR A 581 -2.83 23.01 -18.22
C TYR A 581 -2.94 23.92 -17.01
N SER A 582 -2.15 23.59 -16.00
CA SER A 582 -1.98 24.36 -14.76
C SER A 582 -0.51 24.58 -14.50
N ASN A 583 -0.19 25.63 -13.74
CA ASN A 583 1.16 25.89 -13.28
C ASN A 583 1.19 25.84 -11.76
N ILE A 584 2.28 25.30 -11.22
CA ILE A 584 2.54 25.28 -9.78
C ILE A 584 3.86 25.98 -9.50
N GLN A 585 3.83 26.96 -8.61
CA GLN A 585 4.99 27.54 -7.99
C GLN A 585 5.11 27.02 -6.55
N MET A 586 6.23 26.37 -6.25
CA MET A 586 6.50 25.76 -4.95
C MET A 586 7.69 26.48 -4.29
N HIS A 587 7.42 27.19 -3.20
CA HIS A 587 8.43 27.84 -2.36
C HIS A 587 8.88 26.88 -1.27
N ILE A 588 10.09 26.34 -1.38
CA ILE A 588 10.63 25.36 -0.44
C ILE A 588 11.60 26.07 0.50
N MET A 589 11.33 25.96 1.80
CA MET A 589 12.09 26.60 2.87
C MET A 589 12.58 25.56 3.88
N GLY A 590 13.73 25.79 4.50
CA GLY A 590 14.34 24.86 5.47
C GLY A 590 15.19 23.76 4.82
N VAL A 591 15.66 23.96 3.59
CA VAL A 591 16.57 23.03 2.90
C VAL A 591 17.98 23.28 3.41
N VAL A 592 18.40 22.44 4.36
CA VAL A 592 19.72 22.52 5.02
C VAL A 592 20.77 21.60 4.40
N GLU A 593 20.34 20.57 3.66
CA GLU A 593 21.20 19.56 3.05
C GLU A 593 20.85 19.41 1.55
N PRO A 594 21.77 18.90 0.71
CA PRO A 594 21.44 18.52 -0.66
C PRO A 594 20.21 17.62 -0.67
N SER A 595 19.23 17.97 -1.50
CA SER A 595 17.92 17.32 -1.48
C SER A 595 17.46 17.00 -2.88
N LEU A 596 16.67 15.94 -2.99
CA LEU A 596 16.01 15.54 -4.23
C LEU A 596 14.51 15.69 -4.05
N ILE A 597 13.89 16.56 -4.85
CA ILE A 597 12.44 16.72 -4.87
C ILE A 597 11.85 15.98 -6.07
N GLN A 598 10.77 15.25 -5.80
CA GLN A 598 10.03 14.44 -6.74
C GLN A 598 8.61 14.98 -6.85
N LEU A 599 8.19 15.27 -8.08
CA LEU A 599 6.80 15.44 -8.47
C LEU A 599 6.26 14.08 -8.91
N MET A 600 5.22 13.60 -8.25
CA MET A 600 4.64 12.29 -8.50
C MET A 600 3.16 12.38 -8.84
N ASP A 601 2.62 11.34 -9.47
CA ASP A 601 1.18 11.18 -9.67
C ASP A 601 0.48 10.60 -8.41
N GLU A 602 -0.85 10.43 -8.47
CA GLU A 602 -1.66 9.83 -7.39
C GLU A 602 -1.26 8.39 -7.03
N LYS A 603 -0.48 7.70 -7.88
CA LYS A 603 0.03 6.34 -7.66
C LYS A 603 1.49 6.33 -7.22
N GLU A 604 2.04 7.48 -6.82
CA GLU A 604 3.44 7.67 -6.44
C GLU A 604 4.45 7.35 -7.56
N LEU A 605 4.03 7.42 -8.84
CA LEU A 605 4.96 7.35 -9.97
C LEU A 605 5.65 8.70 -10.14
N VAL A 606 6.98 8.72 -10.07
CA VAL A 606 7.80 9.92 -10.29
C VAL A 606 7.64 10.39 -11.73
N LEU A 607 7.14 11.61 -11.89
CA LEU A 607 6.95 12.31 -13.18
C LEU A 607 8.12 13.22 -13.49
N GLU A 608 8.64 13.89 -12.47
CA GLU A 608 9.78 14.79 -12.56
C GLU A 608 10.57 14.76 -11.25
N GLU A 609 11.88 14.94 -11.35
CA GLU A 609 12.81 14.96 -10.23
C GLU A 609 13.81 16.10 -10.41
N ARG A 610 14.10 16.85 -9.35
CA ARG A 610 15.05 17.97 -9.36
C ARG A 610 15.92 17.95 -8.12
N LYS A 611 17.22 18.25 -8.28
CA LYS A 611 18.15 18.45 -7.18
C LYS A 611 18.12 19.90 -6.71
N ILE A 612 18.09 20.10 -5.40
CA ILE A 612 18.14 21.42 -4.76
C ILE A 612 19.19 21.41 -3.65
N TRP A 613 19.84 22.55 -3.41
CA TRP A 613 20.94 22.69 -2.44
C TRP A 613 20.65 23.68 -1.32
N SER A 614 19.58 24.47 -1.45
CA SER A 614 19.15 25.48 -0.51
C SER A 614 17.70 25.83 -0.76
N ASP A 615 17.13 26.67 0.11
CA ASP A 615 15.80 27.27 -0.07
C ASP A 615 15.68 27.84 -1.48
N THR A 616 14.58 27.50 -2.14
CA THR A 616 14.39 27.80 -3.56
C THR A 616 12.93 27.80 -3.95
N THR A 617 12.64 28.43 -5.09
CA THR A 617 11.32 28.44 -5.71
C THR A 617 11.38 27.59 -6.97
N LEU A 618 10.56 26.53 -7.03
CA LEU A 618 10.44 25.68 -8.19
C LEU A 618 9.14 25.95 -8.91
N THR A 619 9.24 26.19 -10.22
CA THR A 619 8.07 26.31 -11.10
C THR A 619 7.89 25.04 -11.91
N TYR A 620 6.65 24.54 -11.92
CA TYR A 620 6.21 23.40 -12.70
C TYR A 620 5.14 23.87 -13.67
N ASP A 621 5.55 24.09 -14.91
CA ASP A 621 4.68 24.61 -15.96
C ASP A 621 4.01 23.49 -16.76
N PHE A 622 2.84 23.81 -17.30
CA PHE A 622 2.06 22.94 -18.19
C PHE A 622 1.71 21.57 -17.58
N LEU A 623 1.36 21.55 -16.29
CA LEU A 623 0.90 20.34 -15.62
C LEU A 623 -0.52 19.99 -16.05
N GLN A 624 -0.76 18.73 -16.38
CA GLN A 624 -2.09 18.23 -16.72
C GLN A 624 -3.03 18.32 -15.51
N PRO A 625 -4.36 18.50 -15.69
CA PRO A 625 -5.34 18.59 -14.62
C PRO A 625 -5.51 17.24 -13.91
N LYS A 626 -4.72 17.01 -12.85
CA LYS A 626 -4.58 15.75 -12.11
C LYS A 626 -4.22 16.05 -10.65
N LYS A 627 -4.20 15.02 -9.83
CA LYS A 627 -3.61 15.08 -8.50
C LYS A 627 -2.12 14.80 -8.57
N TYR A 628 -1.37 15.58 -7.82
CA TYR A 628 0.08 15.47 -7.69
C TYR A 628 0.47 15.32 -6.22
N ILE A 629 1.55 14.57 -6.01
CA ILE A 629 2.19 14.39 -4.71
C ILE A 629 3.60 14.93 -4.82
N PHE A 630 3.99 15.79 -3.90
CA PHE A 630 5.37 16.24 -3.77
C PHE A 630 6.04 15.49 -2.63
N LYS A 631 7.17 14.87 -2.95
CA LYS A 631 8.04 14.18 -2.00
C LYS A 631 9.44 14.75 -2.13
N LEU A 632 10.10 14.97 -1.01
CA LEU A 632 11.48 15.42 -0.95
C LEU A 632 12.23 14.50 -0.01
N PHE A 633 13.48 14.19 -0.30
CA PHE A 633 14.36 13.58 0.68
C PHE A 633 15.73 14.21 0.65
N PHE A 634 16.42 14.17 1.79
CA PHE A 634 17.80 14.63 1.89
C PHE A 634 18.73 13.56 1.32
N ASP A 635 19.57 13.94 0.38
CA ASP A 635 20.60 13.12 -0.28
C ASP A 635 21.94 13.41 0.42
N LEU A 636 22.10 12.87 1.62
CA LEU A 636 23.18 13.19 2.55
C LEU A 636 24.54 12.73 2.02
N ASN A 637 24.55 11.68 1.20
CA ASN A 637 25.76 11.14 0.58
C ASN A 637 25.96 11.57 -0.90
N GLN A 638 25.03 12.37 -1.44
CA GLN A 638 25.08 12.93 -2.79
C GLN A 638 25.10 11.90 -3.93
N ASN A 639 24.41 10.77 -3.76
CA ASN A 639 24.35 9.70 -4.75
C ASN A 639 23.08 9.73 -5.64
N ASP A 640 22.27 10.78 -5.52
CA ASP A 640 21.00 10.99 -6.24
C ASP A 640 19.95 9.89 -6.00
N LYS A 641 20.01 9.20 -4.85
CA LYS A 641 19.06 8.16 -4.44
C LYS A 641 18.76 8.29 -2.96
N TRP A 642 17.61 7.77 -2.55
CA TRP A 642 17.31 7.66 -1.13
C TRP A 642 18.03 6.44 -0.53
N ASP A 643 18.77 6.65 0.53
CA ASP A 643 19.46 5.59 1.26
C ASP A 643 18.77 5.18 2.56
N THR A 644 18.65 3.87 2.73
CA THR A 644 18.20 3.26 3.99
C THR A 644 19.27 3.36 5.08
N GLY A 645 18.88 3.10 6.33
CA GLY A 645 19.78 3.13 7.49
C GLY A 645 20.67 1.90 7.63
N ASN A 646 21.56 1.92 8.62
CA ASN A 646 22.44 0.82 8.99
C ASN A 646 22.63 0.79 10.52
N LEU A 647 22.19 -0.29 11.17
CA LEU A 647 22.27 -0.45 12.62
C LEU A 647 23.71 -0.61 13.11
N LYS A 648 24.57 -1.32 12.37
CA LYS A 648 25.96 -1.54 12.77
C LYS A 648 26.76 -0.23 12.82
N GLU A 649 26.46 0.67 11.88
CA GLU A 649 27.05 2.01 11.81
C GLU A 649 26.29 3.04 12.66
N MET A 650 25.17 2.64 13.28
CA MET A 650 24.21 3.54 13.93
C MET A 650 23.77 4.70 13.01
N ARG A 651 23.65 4.42 11.72
CA ARG A 651 23.26 5.37 10.68
C ARG A 651 21.75 5.34 10.48
N GLN A 652 21.09 6.49 10.66
CA GLN A 652 19.67 6.66 10.35
C GLN A 652 19.42 6.61 8.82
N PRO A 653 18.23 6.19 8.37
CA PRO A 653 17.82 6.37 6.99
C PRO A 653 17.72 7.86 6.64
N GLU A 654 17.84 8.18 5.36
CA GLU A 654 17.75 9.55 4.90
C GLU A 654 16.36 10.15 5.17
N PRO A 655 16.27 11.37 5.73
CA PRO A 655 14.99 12.01 6.02
C PRO A 655 14.14 12.23 4.77
N VAL A 656 12.86 11.87 4.87
CA VAL A 656 11.85 12.06 3.82
C VAL A 656 10.82 13.10 4.27
N PHE A 657 10.32 13.89 3.34
CA PHE A 657 9.30 14.90 3.58
C PHE A 657 8.23 14.77 2.49
N TYR A 658 6.97 14.73 2.90
CA TYR A 658 5.82 14.83 1.99
C TYR A 658 5.17 16.19 2.17
N PHE A 659 4.78 16.81 1.06
CA PHE A 659 4.01 18.03 1.13
C PHE A 659 2.65 17.72 1.81
N PRO A 660 2.28 18.42 2.89
CA PRO A 660 1.18 17.99 3.76
C PRO A 660 -0.22 18.21 3.17
N GLN A 661 -0.34 18.99 2.09
CA GLN A 661 -1.63 19.29 1.46
C GLN A 661 -1.78 18.51 0.15
N GLU A 662 -3.02 18.19 -0.21
CA GLU A 662 -3.31 17.60 -1.50
C GLU A 662 -3.22 18.65 -2.60
N VAL A 663 -2.46 18.36 -3.64
CA VAL A 663 -2.31 19.25 -4.79
C VAL A 663 -3.11 18.70 -5.95
N GLU A 664 -4.33 19.23 -6.13
CA GLU A 664 -5.21 18.91 -7.25
C GLU A 664 -5.22 20.09 -8.22
N THR A 665 -4.80 19.86 -9.46
CA THR A 665 -4.77 20.90 -10.48
C THR A 665 -6.00 20.86 -11.39
N LYS A 666 -6.36 22.03 -11.92
CA LYS A 666 -7.38 22.19 -12.96
C LYS A 666 -6.83 23.07 -14.08
N GLY A 667 -7.35 22.93 -15.29
CA GLY A 667 -6.92 23.74 -16.42
C GLY A 667 -7.08 25.24 -16.15
N ASN A 668 -6.12 26.03 -16.63
CA ASN A 668 -6.00 27.46 -16.49
C ASN A 668 -5.86 27.96 -15.05
N TRP A 669 -5.23 27.17 -14.17
CA TRP A 669 -4.95 27.55 -12.78
C TRP A 669 -3.45 27.75 -12.57
N ASP A 670 -3.10 28.87 -11.97
CA ASP A 670 -1.78 29.13 -11.39
C ASP A 670 -1.89 29.01 -9.88
N MET A 671 -1.09 28.14 -9.28
CA MET A 671 -1.14 27.85 -7.85
C MET A 671 0.23 28.08 -7.22
N GLU A 672 0.21 28.69 -6.04
CA GLU A 672 1.39 28.99 -5.25
C GLU A 672 1.29 28.26 -3.92
N TYR A 673 2.36 27.56 -3.57
CA TYR A 673 2.45 26.79 -2.33
C TYR A 673 3.73 27.12 -1.60
N GLU A 674 3.63 27.21 -0.28
CA GLU A 674 4.75 27.32 0.63
C GLU A 674 4.96 25.98 1.34
N TRP A 675 6.17 25.45 1.26
CA TRP A 675 6.57 24.21 1.91
C TRP A 675 7.76 24.46 2.84
N GLU A 676 7.44 24.64 4.12
CA GLU A 676 8.44 24.64 5.18
C GLU A 676 8.77 23.20 5.57
N LEU A 677 10.05 22.82 5.44
CA LEU A 677 10.56 21.54 5.88
C LEU A 677 10.72 21.59 7.40
N PHE A 678 9.65 21.23 8.11
CA PHE A 678 9.77 20.93 9.53
C PHE A 678 10.47 19.59 9.68
N PRO A 679 11.62 19.51 10.37
CA PRO A 679 12.04 18.24 10.88
C PRO A 679 10.90 17.74 11.78
N VAL A 680 10.63 16.46 11.65
CA VAL A 680 9.68 15.69 12.45
C VAL A 680 8.19 15.74 12.02
N GLY A 681 7.80 14.71 11.27
CA GLY A 681 6.53 13.99 11.44
C GLY A 681 5.88 13.51 10.13
N PRO A 682 5.29 12.30 10.11
CA PRO A 682 4.43 11.93 9.01
C PRO A 682 3.29 12.96 8.88
N PRO A 683 2.89 13.37 7.65
CA PRO A 683 1.70 14.18 7.48
C PRO A 683 0.53 13.53 8.21
N LYS A 684 -0.36 14.32 8.83
CA LYS A 684 -1.57 13.77 9.44
C LYS A 684 -2.31 12.95 8.39
N LEU A 685 -2.28 11.62 8.54
CA LEU A 685 -3.05 10.70 7.70
C LEU A 685 -4.50 11.17 7.72
N LYS A 686 -5.12 11.27 6.53
CA LYS A 686 -6.53 11.62 6.39
C LYS A 686 -7.34 10.71 7.30
N LYS A 687 -8.13 11.33 8.20
CA LYS A 687 -9.23 10.61 8.83
C LYS A 687 -10.16 10.14 7.73
N ASP A 688 -10.20 8.84 7.47
CA ASP A 688 -11.29 8.26 6.71
C ASP A 688 -12.59 8.67 7.39
N LYS A 689 -13.45 9.38 6.66
CA LYS A 689 -14.76 9.86 7.13
C LYS A 689 -15.77 8.71 7.39
N LYS A 690 -15.31 7.49 7.67
CA LYS A 690 -16.16 6.31 7.90
C LYS A 690 -15.88 5.50 9.18
N THR A 691 -15.02 5.97 10.08
CA THR A 691 -14.87 5.39 11.42
C THR A 691 -14.94 6.47 12.50
N SER A 692 -16.13 7.06 12.64
CA SER A 692 -16.51 7.79 13.86
C SER A 692 -17.55 6.99 14.63
N GLN A 693 -17.16 5.81 15.11
CA GLN A 693 -17.79 5.05 16.18
C GLN A 693 -16.74 4.04 16.64
N GLY A 694 -16.21 4.23 17.86
CA GLY A 694 -15.14 3.40 18.42
C GLY A 694 -13.77 4.06 18.55
N ALA A 695 -13.70 5.35 18.89
CA ALA A 695 -12.47 5.87 19.50
C ALA A 695 -12.40 5.27 20.91
N ALA A 696 -11.47 4.32 21.10
CA ALA A 696 -11.12 3.81 22.42
C ALA A 696 -10.78 5.01 23.31
N SER A 697 -11.57 5.21 24.36
CA SER A 697 -11.23 6.15 25.41
C SER A 697 -9.83 5.81 25.91
N GLN A 698 -8.95 6.82 25.98
CA GLN A 698 -7.72 6.73 26.77
C GLN A 698 -8.04 6.06 28.11
N PRO A 699 -7.20 5.14 28.62
CA PRO A 699 -7.43 4.56 29.92
C PRO A 699 -7.45 5.70 30.93
N LYS A 700 -8.63 6.00 31.49
CA LYS A 700 -8.72 6.75 32.72
C LYS A 700 -8.07 5.87 33.77
N PHE A 701 -6.81 6.17 34.10
CA PHE A 701 -6.18 5.61 35.28
C PHE A 701 -7.08 5.95 36.47
N GLY A 702 -7.67 4.91 37.09
CA GLY A 702 -8.44 5.08 38.30
C GLY A 702 -7.50 5.57 39.39
N THR A 703 -7.55 6.85 39.70
CA THR A 703 -6.98 7.37 40.94
C THR A 703 -7.73 6.71 42.09
N SER A 704 -7.14 5.68 42.69
CA SER A 704 -7.60 5.19 43.99
C SER A 704 -7.27 6.24 45.03
N SER A 705 -8.22 7.14 45.30
CA SER A 705 -8.18 7.97 46.51
C SER A 705 -8.45 7.08 47.72
N GLY A 706 -7.42 6.36 48.15
CA GLY A 706 -7.35 5.85 49.51
C GLY A 706 -7.25 7.04 50.45
N ARG A 707 -8.39 7.44 51.03
CA ARG A 707 -8.40 8.30 52.23
C ARG A 707 -7.53 7.63 53.30
N GLN A 708 -6.48 8.32 53.74
CA GLN A 708 -6.06 8.24 55.14
C GLN A 708 -7.10 8.93 56.02
#